data_AF-A0A1I1PTK3-F1
#
_entry.id   AF-A0A1I1PTK3-F1
#
_cell.length_a   1.000
_cell.length_b   1.000
_cell.length_c   1.000
_cell.angle_alpha   90.00
_cell.angle_beta   90.00
_cell.angle_gamma   90.00
#
_symmetry.space_group_name_H-M   'P 1'
#
loop_
_entity.id
_entity.type
_entity.pdbx_description
1 polymer ?
#
loop_
_entity_poly.entity_id
_entity_poly.type
_entity_poly.pdbx_seq_one_letter_code
_entity_poly.pdbx_strand_id
1 'polypeptide(L)'
;MKRTMQWLPVTVATVTLSAGLSACGGGSSIGEATGAVTSGQVTGSYYENAKVCFEDKVKKATCDAASPVARTAPDGSFSLKGQGAVVATVDTDAIRHEALGDKGSAITQKLVFRAPLGRSAFISAISTELTAAMDANGGDFADASKKLAAKIGTAEANLLADINKLGGNDLAKLKAEAAAVNAAIAAAIAQGGTVDLGQALAGALAMNNIQNVVVIFAENRGFDNLYGLFPGANGIPGVNPTSTSSYVPQKDFDGSTLPVLPPTWGGMTLAGQSTVITQAQSANLPNKPFQIDDANSPIYMSSSVITRDLVHRFFNNQMQINGGKNDKFAAYSDAGGLSMGYYDGSKMKLWNIAKQYTLADNFFMGAFGGSFLTHQYLICACAPTYPNADAATSPAKGNISAVTLDASGNLVGLTPGTGNPTSVLNGAPVYLKDSTITPKDASGMFYAVNTMQPPYQPSGNNAAAVAAYADPSKATTLPVQTQTNIGDELTSKGVDWAWYAGAWNAALADAPNATRSVIYGGKVQFQPHHQPFNYYSRFDPATAAGAAERASHLKDFDASFLQDAAAGKLPAVAFYKPQGNLNQHPGYANVADGDAHVADVITKLQASPQWKHMLIVVTYDENGGFWDHVAPPKGDRWGPGTRLPTLLVSPYAKKGFVDHTQYDTASILRFITNRYALPVLPGLTARDKALVANGAKPMGDLTGALTPVPQE
;
A
#
# COMPACT_ATOMS: atom_id res chain seq x y z
N MET A 1 30.93 -51.09 2.30
CA MET A 1 31.98 -51.13 3.35
C MET A 1 32.07 -49.77 4.01
N LYS A 2 31.99 -49.75 5.34
CA LYS A 2 31.98 -48.57 6.21
C LYS A 2 33.23 -47.70 6.00
N ARG A 3 33.07 -46.37 5.90
CA ARG A 3 34.08 -45.41 6.37
C ARG A 3 33.41 -44.23 7.08
N THR A 4 33.69 -44.21 8.37
CA THR A 4 33.46 -43.19 9.39
C THR A 4 34.12 -41.85 9.03
N MET A 5 33.41 -40.75 9.26
CA MET A 5 33.90 -39.39 9.15
C MET A 5 34.22 -38.87 10.56
N GLN A 6 35.49 -38.56 10.82
CA GLN A 6 36.00 -38.02 12.08
C GLN A 6 35.69 -36.53 12.20
N TRP A 7 35.27 -36.11 13.39
CA TRP A 7 35.13 -34.70 13.79
C TRP A 7 36.43 -34.22 14.46
N LEU A 8 36.96 -33.07 14.05
CA LEU A 8 38.04 -32.35 14.74
C LEU A 8 37.46 -31.44 15.84
N PRO A 9 38.16 -31.26 16.99
CA PRO A 9 37.69 -30.43 18.09
C PRO A 9 38.09 -28.95 17.90
N VAL A 10 37.20 -28.05 18.31
CA VAL A 10 37.44 -26.61 18.39
C VAL A 10 38.11 -26.30 19.73
N THR A 11 39.27 -25.64 19.67
CA THR A 11 40.06 -25.18 20.81
C THR A 11 39.43 -23.92 21.42
N VAL A 12 39.06 -23.99 22.70
CA VAL A 12 38.64 -22.83 23.51
C VAL A 12 39.87 -22.21 24.15
N ALA A 13 40.16 -20.94 23.83
CA ALA A 13 41.20 -20.16 24.48
C ALA A 13 40.61 -19.37 25.66
N THR A 14 40.98 -19.77 26.87
CA THR A 14 40.80 -19.02 28.12
C THR A 14 41.79 -17.86 28.20
N VAL A 15 41.29 -16.64 28.43
CA VAL A 15 42.08 -15.48 28.90
C VAL A 15 41.52 -15.05 30.26
N THR A 16 42.38 -15.10 31.28
CA THR A 16 42.10 -14.73 32.67
C THR A 16 42.55 -13.31 33.00
N LEU A 17 41.61 -12.55 33.59
CA LEU A 17 41.69 -11.52 34.63
C LEU A 17 42.71 -10.37 34.58
N SER A 18 42.15 -9.15 34.72
CA SER A 18 42.47 -8.27 35.86
C SER A 18 41.29 -7.33 36.17
N ALA A 19 40.55 -7.59 37.25
CA ALA A 19 39.58 -6.67 37.84
C ALA A 19 40.15 -6.18 39.18
N GLY A 20 40.27 -4.85 39.33
CA GLY A 20 40.63 -4.21 40.58
C GLY A 20 39.44 -4.16 41.53
N LEU A 21 39.59 -4.79 42.69
CA LEU A 21 38.67 -4.72 43.83
C LEU A 21 38.63 -3.30 44.45
N SER A 22 37.43 -2.88 44.84
CA SER A 22 37.22 -2.30 46.16
C SER A 22 35.82 -2.70 46.62
N ALA A 23 35.78 -3.67 47.53
CA ALA A 23 34.60 -4.09 48.27
C ALA A 23 34.92 -4.03 49.76
N CYS A 24 34.06 -3.36 50.52
CA CYS A 24 33.82 -3.62 51.92
C CYS A 24 32.31 -3.77 52.09
N GLY A 25 31.86 -4.90 52.65
CA GLY A 25 30.52 -5.01 53.23
C GLY A 25 29.76 -6.32 53.01
N GLY A 26 30.16 -7.37 53.74
CA GLY A 26 29.27 -8.25 54.49
C GLY A 26 28.16 -9.02 53.76
N GLY A 27 28.36 -10.33 53.61
CA GLY A 27 27.32 -11.27 53.22
C GLY A 27 26.17 -11.36 54.23
N SER A 28 24.97 -11.59 53.70
CA SER A 28 23.84 -12.15 54.43
C SER A 28 23.07 -13.08 53.51
N SER A 29 22.61 -14.16 54.13
CA SER A 29 21.84 -15.28 53.62
C SER A 29 20.75 -14.96 52.61
N ILE A 30 20.54 -15.93 51.72
CA ILE A 30 19.37 -16.16 50.86
C ILE A 30 18.07 -15.90 51.64
N GLY A 31 17.52 -14.71 51.48
CA GLY A 31 16.16 -14.34 51.86
C GLY A 31 15.39 -13.99 50.60
N GLU A 32 14.15 -14.42 50.51
CA GLU A 32 13.22 -14.05 49.44
C GLU A 32 13.29 -12.53 49.19
N ALA A 33 13.56 -12.12 47.94
CA ALA A 33 13.60 -10.71 47.55
C ALA A 33 12.19 -10.11 47.57
N THR A 34 11.66 -9.85 48.76
CA THR A 34 10.50 -9.01 48.98
C THR A 34 10.92 -7.54 48.81
N GLY A 35 10.41 -6.86 47.77
CA GLY A 35 10.33 -5.39 47.80
C GLY A 35 11.04 -4.58 46.72
N ALA A 36 11.26 -5.09 45.50
CA ALA A 36 11.69 -4.20 44.40
C ALA A 36 10.66 -3.08 44.18
N VAL A 37 11.10 -1.82 44.04
CA VAL A 37 10.23 -0.66 43.82
C VAL A 37 10.69 0.05 42.55
N THR A 38 9.74 0.39 41.68
CA THR A 38 9.93 1.21 40.49
C THR A 38 9.35 2.59 40.76
N SER A 39 10.20 3.62 40.71
CA SER A 39 9.80 5.02 40.95
C SER A 39 10.25 5.92 39.81
N GLY A 40 9.64 7.09 39.71
CA GLY A 40 9.97 8.09 38.71
C GLY A 40 9.00 9.27 38.73
N GLN A 41 9.07 10.10 37.68
CA GLN A 41 8.17 11.22 37.45
C GLN A 41 7.55 11.15 36.06
N VAL A 42 6.27 11.51 35.93
CA VAL A 42 5.61 11.72 34.63
C VAL A 42 5.77 13.18 34.22
N THR A 43 6.55 13.46 33.17
CA THR A 43 7.08 14.79 32.83
C THR A 43 6.76 15.26 31.40
N GLY A 44 7.32 16.41 31.01
CA GLY A 44 6.98 17.19 29.80
C GLY A 44 6.16 18.43 30.13
N SER A 45 5.16 18.20 30.97
CA SER A 45 4.66 19.03 32.06
C SER A 45 4.55 18.08 33.27
N TYR A 46 4.41 18.55 34.50
CA TYR A 46 4.15 17.62 35.61
C TYR A 46 2.67 17.24 35.60
N TYR A 47 2.37 15.95 35.52
CA TYR A 47 0.99 15.46 35.48
C TYR A 47 0.62 14.91 36.86
N GLU A 48 -0.23 15.61 37.59
CA GLU A 48 -0.84 15.15 38.85
C GLU A 48 -1.98 14.17 38.54
N ASN A 49 -2.15 13.16 39.41
CA ASN A 49 -3.24 12.18 39.34
C ASN A 49 -3.24 11.33 38.04
N ALA A 50 -2.14 11.26 37.31
CA ALA A 50 -1.96 10.30 36.22
C ALA A 50 -1.89 8.87 36.77
N LYS A 51 -2.52 7.91 36.08
CA LYS A 51 -2.52 6.49 36.46
C LYS A 51 -1.25 5.82 35.95
N VAL A 52 -0.45 5.25 36.85
CA VAL A 52 0.81 4.57 36.51
C VAL A 52 0.72 3.08 36.87
N CYS A 53 1.19 2.20 35.97
CA CYS A 53 1.14 0.75 36.09
C CYS A 53 2.27 0.10 35.27
N PHE A 54 2.50 -1.21 35.47
CA PHE A 54 3.31 -1.99 34.53
C PHE A 54 2.55 -2.28 33.24
N GLU A 55 3.27 -2.20 32.13
CA GLU A 55 2.77 -2.45 30.80
C GLU A 55 2.41 -3.92 30.59
N ASP A 56 1.28 -4.16 29.91
CA ASP A 56 0.90 -5.48 29.42
C ASP A 56 1.90 -6.00 28.37
N LYS A 57 2.33 -7.25 28.52
CA LYS A 57 3.36 -7.84 27.66
C LYS A 57 2.90 -8.03 26.21
N VAL A 58 1.59 -8.15 26.00
CA VAL A 58 0.96 -8.37 24.69
C VAL A 58 0.29 -7.09 24.19
N LYS A 59 -0.54 -6.46 25.02
CA LYS A 59 -1.28 -5.24 24.68
C LYS A 59 -0.47 -4.00 25.03
N LYS A 60 0.49 -3.66 24.17
CA LYS A 60 1.42 -2.55 24.41
C LYS A 60 0.67 -1.23 24.62
N ALA A 61 1.28 -0.33 25.40
CA ALA A 61 0.67 0.94 25.83
C ALA A 61 -0.58 0.79 26.73
N THR A 62 -0.85 -0.39 27.29
CA THR A 62 -1.93 -0.61 28.26
C THR A 62 -1.42 -1.22 29.56
N CYS A 63 -2.16 -1.03 30.66
CA CYS A 63 -1.81 -1.65 31.94
C CYS A 63 -2.05 -3.16 31.90
N ASP A 64 -1.09 -3.94 32.41
CA ASP A 64 -1.34 -5.33 32.79
C ASP A 64 -2.42 -5.37 33.89
N ALA A 65 -3.42 -6.22 33.73
CA ALA A 65 -4.54 -6.36 34.66
C ALA A 65 -4.10 -6.79 36.08
N ALA A 66 -3.00 -7.51 36.20
CA ALA A 66 -2.42 -7.94 37.48
C ALA A 66 -1.47 -6.90 38.09
N SER A 67 -1.23 -5.77 37.40
CA SER A 67 -0.28 -4.76 37.83
C SER A 67 -0.80 -3.94 39.02
N PRO A 68 0.05 -3.63 40.01
CA PRO A 68 -0.27 -2.57 40.97
C PRO A 68 -0.42 -1.23 40.24
N VAL A 69 -1.31 -0.38 40.76
CA VAL A 69 -1.59 0.94 40.21
C VAL A 69 -1.20 2.01 41.22
N ALA A 70 -0.52 3.05 40.75
CA ALA A 70 -0.24 4.28 41.49
C ALA A 70 -0.88 5.48 40.79
N ARG A 71 -1.09 6.56 41.54
CA ARG A 71 -1.44 7.88 41.01
C ARG A 71 -0.27 8.82 41.28
N THR A 72 0.04 9.69 40.32
CA THR A 72 1.14 10.64 40.48
C THR A 72 0.79 11.78 41.43
N ALA A 73 1.79 12.29 42.16
CA ALA A 73 1.69 13.51 42.95
C ALA A 73 1.77 14.77 42.06
N PRO A 74 1.60 16.01 42.61
CA PRO A 74 1.64 17.25 41.82
C PRO A 74 2.94 17.48 41.03
N ASP A 75 4.06 16.95 41.54
CA ASP A 75 5.36 16.96 40.84
C ASP A 75 5.53 15.80 39.84
N GLY A 76 4.43 15.09 39.53
CA GLY A 76 4.42 13.93 38.65
C GLY A 76 5.02 12.66 39.26
N SER A 77 5.47 12.67 40.53
CA SER A 77 6.17 11.52 41.12
C SER A 77 5.25 10.34 41.41
N PHE A 78 5.76 9.12 41.23
CA PHE A 78 5.06 7.87 41.55
C PHE A 78 6.01 6.82 42.15
N SER A 79 5.42 5.79 42.78
CA SER A 79 6.12 4.61 43.29
C SER A 79 5.24 3.36 43.10
N LEU A 80 5.79 2.33 42.45
CA LEU A 80 5.14 1.06 42.16
C LEU A 80 5.93 -0.11 42.77
N LYS A 81 5.24 -1.02 43.46
CA LYS A 81 5.87 -2.26 43.94
C LYS A 81 6.07 -3.23 42.77
N GLY A 82 7.30 -3.64 42.52
CA GLY A 82 7.71 -4.55 41.45
C GLY A 82 8.64 -3.90 40.44
N GLN A 83 8.88 -4.59 39.33
CA GLN A 83 9.67 -4.11 38.20
C GLN A 83 8.98 -4.50 36.88
N GLY A 84 9.05 -3.60 35.89
CA GLY A 84 8.44 -3.78 34.58
C GLY A 84 8.68 -2.57 33.70
N ALA A 85 8.35 -2.68 32.41
CA ALA A 85 8.10 -1.49 31.59
C ALA A 85 6.87 -0.77 32.17
N VAL A 86 6.86 0.56 32.11
CA VAL A 86 5.85 1.38 32.79
C VAL A 86 4.99 2.10 31.77
N VAL A 87 3.68 2.14 32.02
CA VAL A 87 2.71 2.97 31.31
C VAL A 87 2.13 3.99 32.28
N ALA A 88 2.06 5.25 31.85
CA ALA A 88 1.35 6.32 32.52
C ALA A 88 0.18 6.80 31.65
N THR A 89 -1.05 6.65 32.13
CA THR A 89 -2.25 7.17 31.46
C THR A 89 -2.64 8.50 32.12
N VAL A 90 -2.66 9.56 31.33
CA VAL A 90 -3.14 10.89 31.73
C VAL A 90 -4.56 11.03 31.19
N ASP A 91 -5.56 10.92 32.06
CA ASP A 91 -6.97 11.04 31.69
C ASP A 91 -7.50 12.44 32.06
N THR A 92 -8.77 12.68 31.78
CA THR A 92 -9.45 13.97 32.07
C THR A 92 -9.57 14.29 33.55
N ASP A 93 -9.29 13.32 34.44
CA ASP A 93 -9.18 13.50 35.90
C ASP A 93 -7.79 13.97 36.37
N ALA A 94 -6.80 14.05 35.47
CA ALA A 94 -5.45 14.51 35.77
C ALA A 94 -5.31 16.04 35.63
N ILE A 95 -4.31 16.59 36.32
CA ILE A 95 -3.99 18.04 36.30
C ILE A 95 -2.58 18.22 35.71
N ARG A 96 -2.45 19.14 34.76
CA ARG A 96 -1.19 19.51 34.11
C ARG A 96 -0.59 20.76 34.76
N HIS A 97 0.61 20.64 35.30
CA HIS A 97 1.41 21.72 35.84
C HIS A 97 2.57 22.05 34.89
N GLU A 98 2.65 23.29 34.43
CA GLU A 98 3.78 23.78 33.63
C GLU A 98 5.00 24.06 34.50
N ALA A 99 4.78 24.41 35.77
CA ALA A 99 5.82 24.57 36.78
C ALA A 99 5.35 24.04 38.14
N LEU A 100 6.29 23.57 38.96
CA LEU A 100 5.99 23.11 40.31
C LEU A 100 5.36 24.24 41.14
N GLY A 101 4.19 23.97 41.72
CA GLY A 101 3.45 24.93 42.54
C GLY A 101 2.55 25.89 41.77
N ASP A 102 2.42 25.75 40.45
CA ASP A 102 1.41 26.49 39.70
C ASP A 102 -0.03 25.99 40.01
N LYS A 103 -1.04 26.70 39.51
CA LYS A 103 -2.46 26.34 39.74
C LYS A 103 -2.90 25.06 39.02
N GLY A 104 -2.10 24.55 38.08
CA GLY A 104 -2.47 23.47 37.20
C GLY A 104 -3.55 23.84 36.18
N SER A 105 -3.71 22.97 35.18
CA SER A 105 -4.76 23.06 34.17
C SER A 105 -5.36 21.67 33.91
N ALA A 106 -6.65 21.61 33.60
CA ALA A 106 -7.32 20.36 33.32
C ALA A 106 -6.83 19.77 31.99
N ILE A 107 -6.73 18.43 31.94
CA ILE A 107 -6.42 17.69 30.73
C ILE A 107 -7.65 17.63 29.83
N THR A 108 -7.52 18.12 28.60
CA THR A 108 -8.59 18.12 27.60
C THR A 108 -8.51 16.94 26.65
N GLN A 109 -7.37 16.25 26.61
CA GLN A 109 -7.09 15.15 25.72
C GLN A 109 -6.35 14.05 26.45
N LYS A 110 -6.86 12.82 26.37
CA LYS A 110 -6.22 11.66 26.96
C LYS A 110 -4.84 11.43 26.35
N LEU A 111 -3.84 11.18 27.20
CA LEU A 111 -2.49 10.82 26.80
C LEU A 111 -2.08 9.49 27.44
N VAL A 112 -1.15 8.80 26.78
CA VAL A 112 -0.52 7.58 27.26
C VAL A 112 0.97 7.71 27.03
N PHE A 113 1.75 7.62 28.11
CA PHE A 113 3.20 7.62 28.06
C PHE A 113 3.77 6.27 28.45
N ARG A 114 4.93 5.93 27.88
CA ARG A 114 5.61 4.66 28.08
C ARG A 114 7.06 4.88 28.48
N ALA A 115 7.60 3.98 29.29
CA ALA A 115 9.02 3.88 29.57
C ALA A 115 9.46 2.41 29.60
N PRO A 116 10.64 2.07 29.04
CA PRO A 116 11.09 0.70 28.99
C PRO A 116 11.57 0.23 30.37
N LEU A 117 11.67 -1.09 30.55
CA LEU A 117 12.12 -1.71 31.79
C LEU A 117 13.46 -1.11 32.26
N GLY A 118 13.52 -0.71 33.53
CA GLY A 118 14.72 -0.15 34.15
C GLY A 118 15.00 1.31 33.79
N ARG A 119 14.10 1.99 33.06
CA ARG A 119 14.29 3.39 32.60
C ARG A 119 13.09 4.29 32.90
N SER A 120 12.43 4.06 34.03
CA SER A 120 11.21 4.76 34.45
C SER A 120 11.44 6.09 35.15
N ALA A 121 12.69 6.56 35.26
CA ALA A 121 13.02 7.76 36.03
C ALA A 121 12.22 8.99 35.58
N PHE A 122 12.08 9.16 34.26
CA PHE A 122 11.24 10.19 33.64
C PHE A 122 10.42 9.56 32.52
N ILE A 123 9.09 9.63 32.67
CA ILE A 123 8.11 9.09 31.72
C ILE A 123 7.46 10.27 31.00
N SER A 124 7.65 10.36 29.70
CA SER A 124 7.19 11.49 28.89
C SER A 124 6.86 11.06 27.47
N ALA A 125 6.45 12.03 26.65
CA ALA A 125 6.33 11.85 25.22
C ALA A 125 7.64 11.31 24.59
N ILE A 126 8.80 11.81 25.01
CA ILE A 126 10.10 11.39 24.45
C ILE A 126 10.44 9.94 24.83
N SER A 127 10.23 9.54 26.09
CA SER A 127 10.44 8.15 26.50
C SER A 127 9.46 7.20 25.81
N THR A 128 8.29 7.69 25.42
CA THR A 128 7.26 6.93 24.69
C THR A 128 7.71 6.61 23.29
N GLU A 129 8.21 7.60 22.56
CA GLU A 129 8.79 7.40 21.24
C GLU A 129 10.03 6.51 21.28
N LEU A 130 10.90 6.70 22.28
CA LEU A 130 12.05 5.83 22.51
C LEU A 130 11.64 4.37 22.73
N THR A 131 10.59 4.14 23.53
CA THR A 131 10.04 2.79 23.75
C THR A 131 9.50 2.21 22.44
N ALA A 132 8.80 3.00 21.62
CA ALA A 132 8.31 2.54 20.33
C ALA A 132 9.45 2.23 19.33
N ALA A 133 10.53 3.02 19.34
CA ALA A 133 11.72 2.77 18.54
C ALA A 133 12.44 1.47 18.97
N MET A 134 12.51 1.20 20.27
CA MET A 134 13.03 -0.06 20.82
C MET A 134 12.15 -1.26 20.42
N ASP A 135 10.83 -1.12 20.53
CA ASP A 135 9.92 -2.20 20.13
C ASP A 135 10.13 -2.57 18.64
N ALA A 136 10.40 -1.57 17.80
CA ALA A 136 10.63 -1.75 16.37
C ALA A 136 11.97 -2.43 16.01
N ASN A 137 13.00 -2.39 16.87
CA ASN A 137 14.31 -2.99 16.62
C ASN A 137 14.61 -4.23 17.49
N GLY A 138 13.58 -4.86 18.04
CA GLY A 138 13.73 -6.08 18.85
C GLY A 138 14.20 -5.83 20.28
N GLY A 139 14.06 -4.60 20.78
CA GLY A 139 14.38 -4.21 22.15
C GLY A 139 15.80 -3.66 22.34
N ASP A 140 16.54 -3.38 21.26
CA ASP A 140 17.87 -2.78 21.35
C ASP A 140 17.79 -1.31 21.73
N PHE A 141 17.97 -1.05 23.03
CA PHE A 141 17.98 0.30 23.58
C PHE A 141 19.06 1.17 22.95
N ALA A 142 20.28 0.67 22.80
CA ALA A 142 21.43 1.50 22.45
C ALA A 142 21.32 2.01 21.00
N ASP A 143 20.83 1.15 20.10
CA ASP A 143 20.53 1.56 18.73
C ASP A 143 19.35 2.55 18.69
N ALA A 144 18.26 2.27 19.42
CA ALA A 144 17.07 3.12 19.44
C ALA A 144 17.36 4.52 20.01
N SER A 145 18.09 4.61 21.12
CA SER A 145 18.44 5.88 21.77
C SER A 145 19.36 6.72 20.88
N LYS A 146 20.37 6.11 20.28
CA LYS A 146 21.29 6.78 19.36
C LYS A 146 20.55 7.34 18.14
N LYS A 147 19.69 6.53 17.51
CA LYS A 147 18.91 6.95 16.34
C LYS A 147 17.91 8.04 16.68
N LEU A 148 17.20 7.93 17.80
CA LEU A 148 16.24 8.95 18.23
C LEU A 148 16.94 10.26 18.57
N ALA A 149 18.07 10.21 19.29
CA ALA A 149 18.86 11.40 19.60
C ALA A 149 19.35 12.10 18.32
N ALA A 150 19.82 11.34 17.34
CA ALA A 150 20.24 11.86 16.04
C ALA A 150 19.07 12.46 15.25
N LYS A 151 17.90 11.82 15.25
CA LYS A 151 16.66 12.31 14.63
C LYS A 151 16.24 13.66 15.21
N ILE A 152 16.19 13.78 16.53
CA ILE A 152 15.82 15.02 17.24
C ILE A 152 16.94 16.07 17.13
N GLY A 153 18.19 15.62 16.95
CA GLY A 153 19.37 16.47 16.96
C GLY A 153 19.73 16.96 18.37
N THR A 154 19.62 16.09 19.37
CA THR A 154 19.94 16.37 20.79
C THR A 154 20.92 15.34 21.36
N ALA A 155 21.45 15.58 22.57
CA ALA A 155 22.29 14.61 23.26
C ALA A 155 21.48 13.40 23.75
N GLU A 156 22.03 12.19 23.65
CA GLU A 156 21.35 10.96 24.05
C GLU A 156 20.90 10.97 25.52
N ALA A 157 21.71 11.57 26.41
CA ALA A 157 21.39 11.71 27.82
C ALA A 157 20.09 12.52 28.07
N ASN A 158 19.70 13.40 27.13
CA ASN A 158 18.51 14.23 27.28
C ASN A 158 17.21 13.45 27.02
N LEU A 159 17.25 12.29 26.34
CA LEU A 159 16.05 11.51 25.99
C LEU A 159 15.33 10.94 27.22
N LEU A 160 16.08 10.70 28.30
CA LEU A 160 15.58 10.17 29.57
C LEU A 160 15.85 11.15 30.72
N ALA A 161 15.82 12.46 30.42
CA ALA A 161 15.95 13.52 31.39
C ALA A 161 14.59 14.19 31.67
N ASP A 162 14.53 14.94 32.76
CA ASP A 162 13.45 15.88 33.00
C ASP A 162 13.57 17.07 32.04
N ILE A 163 12.79 17.06 30.95
CA ILE A 163 12.87 18.12 29.95
C ILE A 163 12.55 19.50 30.53
N ASN A 164 11.83 19.59 31.65
CA ASN A 164 11.53 20.87 32.30
C ASN A 164 12.77 21.53 32.92
N LYS A 165 13.86 20.77 33.12
CA LYS A 165 15.12 21.23 33.71
C LYS A 165 16.20 21.48 32.67
N LEU A 166 15.94 21.18 31.40
CA LEU A 166 16.86 21.46 30.30
C LEU A 166 16.78 22.94 29.89
N GLY A 167 17.84 23.46 29.28
CA GLY A 167 17.91 24.82 28.76
C GLY A 167 18.42 24.87 27.31
N GLY A 168 18.28 26.03 26.67
CA GLY A 168 18.84 26.29 25.35
C GLY A 168 18.17 25.53 24.19
N ASN A 169 18.92 25.26 23.13
CA ASN A 169 18.42 24.69 21.88
C ASN A 169 17.86 23.27 22.02
N ASP A 170 18.42 22.47 22.93
CA ASP A 170 17.94 21.10 23.18
C ASP A 170 16.52 21.10 23.77
N LEU A 171 16.22 22.03 24.68
CA LEU A 171 14.87 22.18 25.23
C LEU A 171 13.85 22.47 24.12
N ALA A 172 14.17 23.38 23.20
CA ALA A 172 13.27 23.75 22.11
C ALA A 172 12.97 22.56 21.18
N LYS A 173 14.00 21.78 20.82
CA LYS A 173 13.87 20.57 19.99
C LYS A 173 13.02 19.50 20.68
N LEU A 174 13.33 19.21 21.94
CA LEU A 174 12.59 18.19 22.72
C LEU A 174 11.14 18.59 22.99
N LYS A 175 10.84 19.87 23.20
CA LYS A 175 9.46 20.34 23.32
C LYS A 175 8.68 20.21 22.01
N ALA A 176 9.30 20.54 20.88
CA ALA A 176 8.69 20.36 19.57
C ALA A 176 8.40 18.88 19.29
N GLU A 177 9.36 18.00 19.59
CA GLU A 177 9.18 16.55 19.44
C GLU A 177 8.09 16.01 20.37
N ALA A 178 8.10 16.41 21.64
CA ALA A 178 7.09 16.00 22.61
C ALA A 178 5.67 16.40 22.17
N ALA A 179 5.50 17.58 21.55
CA ALA A 179 4.22 18.00 21.00
C ALA A 179 3.78 17.11 19.82
N ALA A 180 4.71 16.76 18.92
CA ALA A 180 4.42 15.85 17.80
C ALA A 180 4.04 14.43 18.28
N VAL A 181 4.73 13.92 19.31
CA VAL A 181 4.42 12.62 19.91
C VAL A 181 3.07 12.65 20.64
N ASN A 182 2.74 13.73 21.35
CA ASN A 182 1.41 13.89 21.96
C ASN A 182 0.28 13.85 20.91
N ALA A 183 0.50 14.47 19.75
CA ALA A 183 -0.44 14.38 18.63
C ALA A 183 -0.53 12.95 18.04
N ALA A 184 0.58 12.20 18.00
CA ALA A 184 0.57 10.80 17.59
C ALA A 184 -0.21 9.91 18.57
N ILE A 185 -0.03 10.12 19.88
CA ILE A 185 -0.77 9.44 20.95
C ILE A 185 -2.27 9.69 20.80
N ALA A 186 -2.64 10.96 20.60
CA ALA A 186 -4.02 11.35 20.35
C ALA A 186 -4.64 10.63 19.14
N ALA A 187 -3.91 10.60 18.01
CA ALA A 187 -4.35 9.92 16.80
C ALA A 187 -4.53 8.40 17.05
N ALA A 188 -3.57 7.77 17.74
CA ALA A 188 -3.62 6.35 18.07
C ALA A 188 -4.81 6.00 18.97
N ILE A 189 -5.10 6.83 19.98
CA ILE A 189 -6.27 6.64 20.87
C ILE A 189 -7.58 6.79 20.08
N ALA A 190 -7.64 7.74 19.14
CA ALA A 190 -8.82 7.99 18.33
C ALA A 190 -9.19 6.83 17.38
N GLN A 191 -8.24 5.97 17.01
CA GLN A 191 -8.51 4.77 16.19
C GLN A 191 -9.40 3.74 16.92
N GLY A 192 -9.51 3.81 18.25
CA GLY A 192 -10.35 2.91 19.05
C GLY A 192 -9.90 1.45 18.96
N GLY A 193 -10.61 0.51 19.62
CA GLY A 193 -10.24 -0.91 19.76
C GLY A 193 -10.17 -1.77 18.49
N THR A 194 -9.89 -1.16 17.33
CA THR A 194 -9.68 -1.79 16.02
C THR A 194 -8.24 -2.30 15.84
N VAL A 195 -7.26 -1.71 16.54
CA VAL A 195 -5.83 -2.07 16.52
C VAL A 195 -5.25 -2.01 17.96
N ASP A 196 -4.17 -2.75 18.23
CA ASP A 196 -3.39 -2.60 19.47
C ASP A 196 -2.85 -1.17 19.61
N LEU A 197 -3.00 -0.54 20.79
CA LEU A 197 -2.65 0.86 20.99
C LEU A 197 -1.15 1.12 20.78
N GLY A 198 -0.28 0.18 21.15
CA GLY A 198 1.15 0.30 20.90
C GLY A 198 1.50 0.27 19.42
N GLN A 199 0.85 -0.60 18.64
CA GLN A 199 0.99 -0.62 17.17
C GLN A 199 0.47 0.67 16.53
N ALA A 200 -0.73 1.12 16.90
CA ALA A 200 -1.31 2.37 16.40
C ALA A 200 -0.40 3.57 16.71
N LEU A 201 0.19 3.62 17.91
CA LEU A 201 1.13 4.65 18.32
C LEU A 201 2.43 4.60 17.49
N ALA A 202 3.03 3.42 17.35
CA ALA A 202 4.26 3.27 16.55
C ALA A 202 4.04 3.69 15.09
N GLY A 203 2.90 3.31 14.51
CA GLY A 203 2.49 3.72 13.18
C GLY A 203 2.29 5.22 13.04
N ALA A 204 1.60 5.86 14.00
CA ALA A 204 1.40 7.31 14.01
C ALA A 204 2.72 8.08 14.14
N LEU A 205 3.63 7.62 15.01
CA LEU A 205 4.97 8.21 15.15
C LEU A 205 5.79 8.11 13.86
N ALA A 206 5.78 6.94 13.22
CA ALA A 206 6.47 6.74 11.96
C ALA A 206 5.87 7.61 10.84
N MET A 207 4.55 7.69 10.76
CA MET A 207 3.82 8.51 9.78
C MET A 207 4.15 10.00 9.92
N ASN A 208 4.24 10.53 11.14
CA ASN A 208 4.57 11.95 11.39
C ASN A 208 5.91 12.37 10.79
N ASN A 209 6.85 11.43 10.63
CA ASN A 209 8.17 11.71 10.07
C ASN A 209 8.17 11.79 8.53
N ILE A 210 7.12 11.32 7.88
CA ILE A 210 6.98 11.41 6.42
C ILE A 210 6.48 12.81 6.08
N GLN A 211 7.04 13.51 5.11
CA GLN A 211 6.54 14.82 4.63
C GLN A 211 6.15 14.74 3.16
N ASN A 212 6.77 13.82 2.41
CA ASN A 212 6.52 13.57 1.01
C ASN A 212 6.05 12.12 0.80
N VAL A 213 4.90 11.95 0.16
CA VAL A 213 4.39 10.65 -0.29
C VAL A 213 4.47 10.62 -1.80
N VAL A 214 5.24 9.68 -2.34
CA VAL A 214 5.36 9.44 -3.78
C VAL A 214 4.73 8.10 -4.12
N VAL A 215 3.70 8.10 -4.95
CA VAL A 215 3.01 6.88 -5.39
C VAL A 215 3.40 6.61 -6.84
N ILE A 216 4.18 5.54 -7.07
CA ILE A 216 4.52 5.08 -8.43
C ILE A 216 3.56 3.94 -8.79
N PHE A 217 2.78 4.15 -9.86
CA PHE A 217 1.66 3.28 -10.22
C PHE A 217 1.93 2.58 -11.56
N ALA A 218 2.52 1.39 -11.53
CA ALA A 218 2.83 0.57 -12.71
C ALA A 218 1.57 -0.14 -13.27
N GLU A 219 1.76 -1.04 -14.23
CA GLU A 219 0.78 -1.77 -15.05
C GLU A 219 1.35 -3.16 -15.34
N ASN A 220 0.66 -4.27 -15.59
CA ASN A 220 -0.61 -4.81 -15.15
C ASN A 220 -0.18 -6.19 -14.64
N ARG A 221 0.20 -6.31 -13.35
CA ARG A 221 1.00 -7.44 -12.84
C ARG A 221 0.51 -7.89 -11.46
N GLY A 222 0.10 -9.15 -11.36
CA GLY A 222 -0.25 -9.80 -10.09
C GLY A 222 0.96 -10.09 -9.22
N PHE A 223 0.74 -10.29 -7.90
CA PHE A 223 1.83 -10.57 -6.96
C PHE A 223 2.57 -11.85 -7.32
N ASP A 224 1.86 -12.98 -7.49
CA ASP A 224 2.49 -14.25 -7.88
C ASP A 224 3.17 -14.19 -9.26
N ASN A 225 2.76 -13.29 -10.17
CA ASN A 225 3.38 -13.15 -11.48
C ASN A 225 4.84 -12.65 -11.41
N LEU A 226 5.18 -11.78 -10.46
CA LEU A 226 6.51 -11.16 -10.37
C LEU A 226 7.27 -11.45 -9.07
N TYR A 227 6.54 -11.58 -7.95
CA TYR A 227 7.10 -11.73 -6.60
C TYR A 227 6.70 -13.05 -5.94
N GLY A 228 6.06 -13.95 -6.69
CA GLY A 228 5.64 -15.26 -6.20
C GLY A 228 6.79 -16.13 -5.67
N LEU A 229 8.04 -15.87 -6.07
CA LEU A 229 9.23 -16.57 -5.56
C LEU A 229 9.96 -15.85 -4.42
N PHE A 230 9.45 -14.69 -3.96
CA PHE A 230 10.18 -13.85 -3.01
C PHE A 230 10.33 -14.54 -1.64
N PRO A 231 11.54 -14.63 -1.06
CA PRO A 231 11.73 -15.30 0.22
C PRO A 231 10.95 -14.64 1.35
N GLY A 232 10.20 -15.43 2.13
CA GLY A 232 9.40 -14.92 3.24
C GLY A 232 7.99 -14.46 2.85
N ALA A 233 7.71 -14.30 1.55
CA ALA A 233 6.38 -13.99 1.07
C ALA A 233 5.48 -15.23 1.06
N ASN A 234 4.19 -15.02 1.30
CA ASN A 234 3.14 -15.95 0.92
C ASN A 234 3.05 -16.00 -0.61
N GLY A 235 3.98 -16.72 -1.23
CA GLY A 235 4.12 -16.82 -2.69
C GLY A 235 3.51 -18.09 -3.27
N ILE A 236 3.87 -18.41 -4.52
CA ILE A 236 3.25 -19.47 -5.33
C ILE A 236 3.28 -20.83 -4.59
N PRO A 237 2.12 -21.46 -4.33
CA PRO A 237 2.03 -22.76 -3.69
C PRO A 237 2.80 -23.86 -4.43
N GLY A 238 3.59 -24.63 -3.69
CA GLY A 238 4.42 -25.72 -4.24
C GLY A 238 5.68 -25.27 -4.97
N VAL A 239 5.92 -23.96 -5.10
CA VAL A 239 7.16 -23.39 -5.67
C VAL A 239 7.88 -22.55 -4.63
N ASN A 240 7.16 -21.69 -3.90
CA ASN A 240 7.70 -20.89 -2.81
C ASN A 240 7.57 -21.65 -1.47
N PRO A 241 8.67 -21.84 -0.72
CA PRO A 241 8.65 -22.57 0.56
C PRO A 241 7.86 -21.89 1.67
N THR A 242 7.60 -20.58 1.57
CA THR A 242 6.83 -19.81 2.57
C THR A 242 5.36 -19.60 2.19
N SER A 243 4.89 -20.25 1.12
CA SER A 243 3.47 -20.26 0.78
C SER A 243 2.64 -20.84 1.94
N THR A 244 1.52 -20.19 2.23
CA THR A 244 0.61 -20.56 3.34
C THR A 244 -0.49 -21.54 2.91
N SER A 245 -0.56 -21.88 1.63
CA SER A 245 -1.62 -22.69 1.05
C SER A 245 -1.09 -23.74 0.07
N SER A 246 -1.97 -24.66 -0.33
CA SER A 246 -1.70 -25.63 -1.40
C SER A 246 -2.28 -25.16 -2.72
N TYR A 247 -1.66 -25.55 -3.83
CA TYR A 247 -2.16 -25.21 -5.16
C TYR A 247 -3.56 -25.81 -5.40
N VAL A 248 -4.48 -24.99 -5.90
CA VAL A 248 -5.81 -25.40 -6.34
C VAL A 248 -5.83 -25.50 -7.87
N PRO A 249 -6.04 -26.72 -8.44
CA PRO A 249 -6.13 -26.91 -9.89
C PRO A 249 -7.21 -26.06 -10.54
N GLN A 250 -6.88 -25.47 -11.69
CA GLN A 250 -7.86 -24.68 -12.46
C GLN A 250 -9.01 -25.56 -12.95
N LYS A 251 -10.19 -24.96 -13.00
CA LYS A 251 -11.47 -25.58 -13.35
C LYS A 251 -11.95 -25.06 -14.69
N ASP A 252 -12.76 -25.87 -15.35
CA ASP A 252 -13.48 -25.49 -16.56
C ASP A 252 -14.74 -24.67 -16.21
N PHE A 253 -15.48 -24.25 -17.24
CA PHE A 253 -16.74 -23.52 -17.11
C PHE A 253 -17.74 -24.26 -16.21
N ASP A 254 -17.86 -25.57 -16.37
CA ASP A 254 -18.77 -26.45 -15.63
C ASP A 254 -18.28 -26.82 -14.21
N GLY A 255 -17.07 -26.39 -13.82
CA GLY A 255 -16.47 -26.68 -12.52
C GLY A 255 -15.68 -27.99 -12.45
N SER A 256 -15.60 -28.77 -13.53
CA SER A 256 -14.69 -29.91 -13.63
C SER A 256 -13.22 -29.45 -13.57
N THR A 257 -12.32 -30.30 -13.08
CA THR A 257 -10.88 -29.99 -13.07
C THR A 257 -10.31 -30.12 -14.49
N LEU A 258 -9.61 -29.08 -14.95
CA LEU A 258 -8.94 -29.14 -16.24
C LEU A 258 -7.81 -30.18 -16.23
N PRO A 259 -7.73 -31.09 -17.21
CA PRO A 259 -6.63 -32.06 -17.30
C PRO A 259 -5.30 -31.39 -17.67
N VAL A 260 -5.36 -30.31 -18.45
CA VAL A 260 -4.25 -29.45 -18.88
C VAL A 260 -4.76 -28.01 -18.98
N LEU A 261 -3.85 -27.03 -18.99
CA LEU A 261 -4.25 -25.66 -19.27
C LEU A 261 -4.69 -25.51 -20.74
N PRO A 262 -5.71 -24.68 -21.04
CA PRO A 262 -6.05 -24.31 -22.40
C PRO A 262 -4.86 -23.61 -23.07
N PRO A 263 -4.70 -23.78 -24.40
CA PRO A 263 -3.63 -23.09 -25.11
C PRO A 263 -3.86 -21.58 -25.06
N THR A 264 -2.80 -20.81 -25.29
CA THR A 264 -2.95 -19.38 -25.53
C THR A 264 -3.35 -19.15 -26.98
N TRP A 265 -4.63 -18.89 -27.22
CA TRP A 265 -5.14 -18.67 -28.57
C TRP A 265 -4.41 -17.52 -29.26
N GLY A 266 -4.01 -17.72 -30.51
CA GLY A 266 -3.22 -16.76 -31.27
C GLY A 266 -1.74 -16.65 -30.88
N GLY A 267 -1.27 -17.35 -29.85
CA GLY A 267 0.12 -17.33 -29.38
C GLY A 267 0.35 -16.44 -28.14
N MET A 268 1.46 -16.67 -27.42
CA MET A 268 1.76 -16.00 -26.15
C MET A 268 2.47 -14.65 -26.30
N THR A 269 3.10 -14.40 -27.44
CA THR A 269 3.87 -13.18 -27.70
C THR A 269 3.06 -12.17 -28.49
N LEU A 270 3.26 -10.87 -28.26
CA LEU A 270 2.73 -9.83 -29.14
C LEU A 270 3.21 -10.06 -30.59
N ALA A 271 2.29 -9.88 -31.54
CA ALA A 271 2.57 -10.05 -32.97
C ALA A 271 3.68 -9.10 -33.45
N GLY A 272 4.53 -9.58 -34.37
CA GLY A 272 5.60 -8.79 -34.99
C GLY A 272 6.93 -8.77 -34.23
N GLN A 273 7.06 -9.49 -33.11
CA GLN A 273 8.32 -9.65 -32.40
C GLN A 273 9.19 -10.77 -33.00
N SER A 274 10.50 -10.71 -32.72
CA SER A 274 11.46 -11.74 -33.13
C SER A 274 11.27 -13.07 -32.41
N THR A 275 10.95 -13.03 -31.11
CA THR A 275 10.58 -14.21 -30.34
C THR A 275 9.09 -14.45 -30.50
N VAL A 276 8.72 -15.61 -31.04
CA VAL A 276 7.32 -15.99 -31.28
C VAL A 276 7.04 -17.32 -30.57
N ILE A 277 6.10 -17.30 -29.64
CA ILE A 277 5.56 -18.52 -29.02
C ILE A 277 4.14 -18.73 -29.55
N THR A 278 3.99 -19.76 -30.38
CA THR A 278 2.73 -20.07 -31.07
C THR A 278 1.70 -20.71 -30.15
N GLN A 279 0.44 -20.70 -30.57
CA GLN A 279 -0.64 -21.43 -29.88
C GLN A 279 -0.29 -22.92 -29.70
N ALA A 280 0.30 -23.55 -30.73
CA ALA A 280 0.66 -24.97 -30.67
C ALA A 280 1.72 -25.27 -29.60
N GLN A 281 2.69 -24.38 -29.41
CA GLN A 281 3.72 -24.52 -28.37
C GLN A 281 3.18 -24.36 -26.95
N SER A 282 2.10 -23.58 -26.78
CA SER A 282 1.43 -23.38 -25.48
C SER A 282 0.36 -24.42 -25.15
N ALA A 283 0.10 -25.39 -26.05
CA ALA A 283 -0.89 -26.42 -25.80
C ALA A 283 -0.42 -27.47 -24.80
N ASN A 284 -1.36 -28.06 -24.05
CA ASN A 284 -1.13 -29.17 -23.12
C ASN A 284 -0.16 -28.88 -21.96
N LEU A 285 -0.01 -27.61 -21.56
CA LEU A 285 0.73 -27.29 -20.35
C LEU A 285 0.04 -27.94 -19.13
N PRO A 286 0.79 -28.49 -18.16
CA PRO A 286 0.20 -29.04 -16.95
C PRO A 286 -0.68 -28.01 -16.24
N ASN A 287 -1.81 -28.44 -15.67
CA ASN A 287 -2.71 -27.59 -14.88
C ASN A 287 -2.05 -27.19 -13.54
N LYS A 288 -1.10 -26.25 -13.60
CA LYS A 288 -0.36 -25.64 -12.49
C LYS A 288 0.36 -24.37 -12.97
N PRO A 289 0.79 -23.48 -12.07
CA PRO A 289 1.62 -22.33 -12.43
C PRO A 289 2.92 -22.78 -13.12
N PHE A 290 3.40 -22.00 -14.08
CA PHE A 290 4.65 -22.28 -14.79
C PHE A 290 5.50 -21.03 -14.95
N GLN A 291 6.82 -21.22 -14.97
CA GLN A 291 7.77 -20.13 -15.15
C GLN A 291 7.90 -19.77 -16.64
N ILE A 292 7.65 -18.50 -16.95
CA ILE A 292 7.72 -17.94 -18.30
C ILE A 292 9.18 -17.85 -18.78
N ASP A 293 10.10 -17.47 -17.90
CA ASP A 293 11.50 -17.20 -18.20
C ASP A 293 12.46 -18.33 -17.80
N ASP A 294 11.95 -19.57 -17.66
CA ASP A 294 12.79 -20.76 -17.53
C ASP A 294 13.43 -21.09 -18.88
N ALA A 295 14.75 -20.92 -18.97
CA ALA A 295 15.52 -21.17 -20.19
C ALA A 295 15.48 -22.64 -20.66
N ASN A 296 15.04 -23.57 -19.82
CA ASN A 296 14.85 -24.99 -20.17
C ASN A 296 13.43 -25.29 -20.69
N SER A 297 12.53 -24.31 -20.64
CA SER A 297 11.14 -24.45 -21.06
C SER A 297 10.98 -24.26 -22.57
N PRO A 298 10.15 -25.07 -23.26
CA PRO A 298 9.86 -24.89 -24.70
C PRO A 298 9.05 -23.62 -25.00
N ILE A 299 8.54 -22.95 -23.96
CA ILE A 299 7.81 -21.67 -24.03
C ILE A 299 8.61 -20.52 -23.41
N TYR A 300 9.94 -20.66 -23.30
CA TYR A 300 10.82 -19.64 -22.75
C TYR A 300 10.62 -18.27 -23.41
N MET A 301 10.34 -17.27 -22.59
CA MET A 301 10.31 -15.86 -22.97
C MET A 301 11.08 -15.06 -21.92
N SER A 302 12.10 -14.31 -22.33
CA SER A 302 12.79 -13.41 -21.39
C SER A 302 11.87 -12.27 -20.96
N SER A 303 12.19 -11.59 -19.86
CA SER A 303 11.46 -10.42 -19.37
C SER A 303 11.48 -9.21 -20.33
N SER A 304 12.30 -9.23 -21.39
CA SER A 304 12.33 -8.23 -22.46
C SER A 304 11.36 -8.53 -23.62
N VAL A 305 10.75 -9.72 -23.65
CA VAL A 305 9.74 -10.08 -24.65
C VAL A 305 8.36 -9.58 -24.18
N ILE A 306 7.63 -8.93 -25.07
CA ILE A 306 6.26 -8.46 -24.80
C ILE A 306 5.31 -9.65 -24.98
N THR A 307 4.62 -10.07 -23.93
CA THR A 307 3.55 -11.07 -24.08
C THR A 307 2.37 -10.46 -24.81
N ARG A 308 1.45 -11.26 -25.35
CA ARG A 308 0.13 -10.72 -25.71
C ARG A 308 -0.56 -10.16 -24.48
N ASP A 309 -1.57 -9.32 -24.71
CA ASP A 309 -2.45 -8.87 -23.64
C ASP A 309 -3.45 -9.96 -23.23
N LEU A 310 -3.82 -9.97 -21.96
CA LEU A 310 -4.77 -10.91 -21.37
C LEU A 310 -5.98 -10.12 -20.87
N VAL A 311 -7.18 -10.70 -20.91
CA VAL A 311 -8.36 -10.05 -20.37
C VAL A 311 -8.24 -9.78 -18.87
N HIS A 312 -8.40 -8.53 -18.51
CA HIS A 312 -8.36 -8.02 -17.15
C HIS A 312 -9.60 -7.13 -16.87
N ARG A 313 -10.77 -7.56 -17.31
CA ARG A 313 -12.03 -6.78 -17.22
C ARG A 313 -12.80 -7.11 -15.95
N PHE A 314 -13.62 -6.17 -15.50
CA PHE A 314 -14.33 -6.20 -14.21
C PHE A 314 -15.06 -7.52 -13.92
N PHE A 315 -15.89 -8.00 -14.85
CA PHE A 315 -16.64 -9.24 -14.65
C PHE A 315 -15.77 -10.49 -14.87
N ASN A 316 -14.83 -10.45 -15.82
CA ASN A 316 -13.86 -11.54 -16.01
C ASN A 316 -13.08 -11.80 -14.73
N ASN A 317 -12.53 -10.77 -14.11
CA ASN A 317 -11.74 -10.94 -12.89
C ASN A 317 -12.56 -11.56 -11.74
N GLN A 318 -13.82 -11.16 -11.56
CA GLN A 318 -14.72 -11.82 -10.60
C GLN A 318 -14.96 -13.31 -10.92
N MET A 319 -15.19 -13.64 -12.18
CA MET A 319 -15.38 -15.03 -12.62
C MET A 319 -14.09 -15.86 -12.47
N GLN A 320 -12.92 -15.26 -12.68
CA GLN A 320 -11.60 -15.89 -12.49
C GLN A 320 -11.33 -16.18 -11.00
N ILE A 321 -11.66 -15.23 -10.12
CA ILE A 321 -11.57 -15.34 -8.65
C ILE A 321 -12.55 -16.38 -8.11
N ASN A 322 -13.72 -16.53 -8.73
CA ASN A 322 -14.72 -17.56 -8.42
C ASN A 322 -15.05 -17.66 -6.92
N GLY A 323 -15.37 -16.52 -6.29
CA GLY A 323 -15.68 -16.45 -4.87
C GLY A 323 -14.49 -16.73 -3.93
N GLY A 324 -13.27 -16.45 -4.39
CA GLY A 324 -12.02 -16.60 -3.63
C GLY A 324 -11.36 -17.97 -3.81
N LYS A 325 -11.89 -18.84 -4.66
CA LYS A 325 -11.24 -20.13 -4.99
C LYS A 325 -10.04 -19.93 -5.92
N ASN A 326 -10.01 -18.81 -6.65
CA ASN A 326 -8.98 -18.46 -7.63
C ASN A 326 -8.66 -19.61 -8.61
N ASP A 327 -9.68 -20.37 -8.99
CA ASP A 327 -9.55 -21.62 -9.73
C ASP A 327 -10.11 -21.51 -11.16
N LYS A 328 -10.44 -20.32 -11.67
CA LYS A 328 -10.99 -20.14 -13.02
C LYS A 328 -10.28 -19.07 -13.86
N PHE A 329 -9.03 -18.74 -13.52
CA PHE A 329 -8.23 -17.80 -14.29
C PHE A 329 -8.01 -18.28 -15.72
N ALA A 330 -7.61 -19.54 -15.88
CA ALA A 330 -7.41 -20.13 -17.20
C ALA A 330 -8.73 -20.28 -18.00
N ALA A 331 -9.86 -20.49 -17.33
CA ALA A 331 -11.17 -20.64 -17.96
C ALA A 331 -11.69 -19.33 -18.55
N TYR A 332 -11.65 -18.25 -17.76
CA TYR A 332 -12.22 -16.96 -18.13
C TYR A 332 -11.18 -15.95 -18.64
N SER A 333 -10.02 -16.45 -19.09
CA SER A 333 -9.02 -15.69 -19.82
C SER A 333 -9.20 -15.86 -21.33
N ASP A 334 -8.94 -14.81 -22.10
CA ASP A 334 -8.81 -14.86 -23.57
C ASP A 334 -7.39 -15.27 -24.04
N ALA A 335 -6.48 -15.47 -23.09
CA ALA A 335 -5.11 -15.95 -23.29
C ALA A 335 -4.87 -17.34 -22.68
N GLY A 336 -5.94 -18.00 -22.20
CA GLY A 336 -5.92 -19.36 -21.69
C GLY A 336 -4.86 -19.57 -20.61
N GLY A 337 -3.99 -20.56 -20.82
CA GLY A 337 -2.94 -20.94 -19.88
C GLY A 337 -1.92 -19.86 -19.55
N LEU A 338 -1.70 -18.84 -20.40
CA LEU A 338 -0.77 -17.75 -20.10
C LEU A 338 -1.12 -17.02 -18.78
N SER A 339 -2.39 -17.00 -18.39
CA SER A 339 -2.83 -16.48 -17.09
C SER A 339 -2.12 -17.14 -15.90
N MET A 340 -1.62 -18.37 -16.03
CA MET A 340 -0.92 -19.11 -14.98
C MET A 340 0.60 -18.91 -15.00
N GLY A 341 1.12 -18.05 -15.88
CA GLY A 341 2.54 -17.81 -16.02
C GLY A 341 3.10 -16.85 -14.95
N TYR A 342 4.31 -17.10 -14.49
CA TYR A 342 5.08 -16.22 -13.60
C TYR A 342 6.53 -16.06 -14.06
N TYR A 343 7.19 -14.98 -13.64
CA TYR A 343 8.61 -14.73 -13.89
C TYR A 343 9.45 -15.05 -12.64
N ASP A 344 10.71 -15.47 -12.84
CA ASP A 344 11.71 -15.41 -11.78
C ASP A 344 12.18 -13.96 -11.58
N GLY A 345 11.50 -13.28 -10.64
CA GLY A 345 11.79 -11.90 -10.27
C GLY A 345 13.15 -11.69 -9.62
N SER A 346 13.93 -12.73 -9.27
CA SER A 346 15.20 -12.57 -8.53
C SER A 346 16.26 -11.72 -9.24
N LYS A 347 16.11 -11.55 -10.56
CA LYS A 347 16.98 -10.74 -11.43
C LYS A 347 16.49 -9.30 -11.61
N MET A 348 15.28 -8.98 -11.16
CA MET A 348 14.68 -7.64 -11.26
C MET A 348 15.41 -6.65 -10.34
N LYS A 349 15.49 -5.40 -10.76
CA LYS A 349 16.02 -4.29 -9.94
C LYS A 349 15.06 -3.98 -8.80
N LEU A 350 13.76 -3.96 -9.04
CA LEU A 350 12.75 -3.76 -7.99
C LEU A 350 12.78 -4.87 -6.93
N TRP A 351 13.08 -6.12 -7.32
CA TRP A 351 13.32 -7.19 -6.36
C TRP A 351 14.49 -6.91 -5.41
N ASN A 352 15.58 -6.33 -5.93
CA ASN A 352 16.71 -5.92 -5.10
C ASN A 352 16.37 -4.78 -4.14
N ILE A 353 15.44 -3.90 -4.52
CA ILE A 353 14.90 -2.85 -3.64
C ILE A 353 13.98 -3.47 -2.59
N ALA A 354 13.13 -4.44 -2.95
CA ALA A 354 12.28 -5.18 -2.00
C ALA A 354 13.10 -5.90 -0.93
N LYS A 355 14.26 -6.48 -1.27
CA LYS A 355 15.20 -7.06 -0.28
C LYS A 355 15.77 -6.03 0.71
N GLN A 356 15.85 -4.77 0.31
CA GLN A 356 16.40 -3.70 1.15
C GLN A 356 15.32 -3.09 2.04
N TYR A 357 14.08 -2.99 1.57
CA TYR A 357 12.99 -2.30 2.26
C TYR A 357 11.85 -3.27 2.60
N THR A 358 10.59 -2.82 2.49
CA THR A 358 9.42 -3.63 2.76
C THR A 358 8.72 -4.05 1.47
N LEU A 359 8.41 -5.35 1.35
CA LEU A 359 7.48 -5.89 0.37
C LEU A 359 6.16 -6.22 1.08
N ALA A 360 5.05 -5.62 0.67
CA ALA A 360 3.72 -6.03 1.14
C ALA A 360 3.21 -7.17 0.26
N ASP A 361 2.97 -8.34 0.88
CA ASP A 361 2.50 -9.55 0.19
C ASP A 361 1.01 -9.84 0.44
N ASN A 362 0.29 -8.88 1.00
CA ASN A 362 -1.15 -9.00 1.24
C ASN A 362 -1.88 -7.70 0.81
N PHE A 363 -1.42 -7.13 -0.30
CA PHE A 363 -1.93 -5.91 -0.91
C PHE A 363 -2.78 -6.24 -2.14
N PHE A 364 -4.05 -5.88 -2.14
CA PHE A 364 -5.00 -6.20 -3.22
C PHE A 364 -5.30 -5.00 -4.13
N MET A 365 -5.69 -5.23 -5.38
CA MET A 365 -6.25 -4.13 -6.17
C MET A 365 -7.57 -3.67 -5.55
N GLY A 366 -7.76 -2.35 -5.45
CA GLY A 366 -8.90 -1.76 -4.75
C GLY A 366 -10.26 -2.11 -5.38
N ALA A 367 -10.29 -2.31 -6.68
CA ALA A 367 -11.46 -2.75 -7.44
C ALA A 367 -11.10 -3.88 -8.42
N PHE A 368 -12.06 -4.74 -8.76
CA PHE A 368 -11.91 -5.75 -9.81
C PHE A 368 -11.68 -5.08 -11.18
N GLY A 369 -11.01 -5.79 -12.08
CA GLY A 369 -10.90 -5.39 -13.48
C GLY A 369 -9.74 -4.45 -13.77
N GLY A 370 -9.92 -3.63 -14.82
CA GLY A 370 -8.81 -3.02 -15.56
C GLY A 370 -8.41 -1.62 -15.11
N SER A 371 -7.34 -1.11 -15.73
CA SER A 371 -6.66 0.13 -15.37
C SER A 371 -7.58 1.32 -15.17
N PHE A 372 -8.57 1.51 -16.04
CA PHE A 372 -9.50 2.64 -15.92
C PHE A 372 -10.18 2.70 -14.54
N LEU A 373 -10.78 1.61 -14.06
CA LEU A 373 -11.52 1.65 -12.80
C LEU A 373 -10.55 1.75 -11.61
N THR A 374 -9.42 1.06 -11.65
CA THR A 374 -8.45 1.07 -10.54
C THR A 374 -7.75 2.41 -10.37
N HIS A 375 -7.54 3.19 -11.44
CA HIS A 375 -7.06 4.58 -11.34
C HIS A 375 -8.10 5.51 -10.73
N GLN A 376 -9.38 5.33 -11.04
CA GLN A 376 -10.47 6.08 -10.39
C GLN A 376 -10.55 5.72 -8.91
N TYR A 377 -10.45 4.43 -8.61
CA TYR A 377 -10.46 3.92 -7.25
C TYR A 377 -9.25 4.42 -6.43
N LEU A 378 -8.08 4.56 -7.04
CA LEU A 378 -6.88 5.12 -6.38
C LEU A 378 -7.10 6.55 -5.86
N ILE A 379 -7.96 7.36 -6.49
CA ILE A 379 -8.15 8.76 -6.09
C ILE A 379 -9.40 9.02 -5.25
N CYS A 380 -10.43 8.15 -5.29
CA CYS A 380 -11.68 8.38 -4.55
C CYS A 380 -12.20 7.17 -3.77
N ALA A 381 -11.59 5.98 -3.93
CA ALA A 381 -12.15 4.70 -3.47
C ALA A 381 -13.61 4.50 -3.93
N CYS A 382 -13.91 4.91 -5.17
CA CYS A 382 -15.24 4.94 -5.73
C CYS A 382 -15.24 4.51 -7.20
N ALA A 383 -16.41 4.11 -7.71
CA ALA A 383 -16.60 3.79 -9.12
C ALA A 383 -17.29 4.97 -9.85
N PRO A 384 -16.85 5.33 -11.06
CA PRO A 384 -17.48 6.40 -11.82
C PRO A 384 -18.91 6.05 -12.24
N THR A 385 -19.77 7.06 -12.23
CA THR A 385 -21.20 6.94 -12.52
C THR A 385 -21.52 7.28 -13.99
N TYR A 386 -22.51 6.58 -14.55
CA TYR A 386 -23.10 6.89 -15.86
C TYR A 386 -24.64 6.93 -15.72
N PRO A 387 -25.23 8.09 -15.41
CA PRO A 387 -26.69 8.18 -15.26
C PRO A 387 -27.40 7.91 -16.60
N ASN A 388 -28.54 7.21 -16.54
CA ASN A 388 -29.42 6.95 -17.69
C ASN A 388 -28.74 6.27 -18.89
N ALA A 389 -27.78 5.36 -18.64
CA ALA A 389 -27.04 4.70 -19.71
C ALA A 389 -27.95 3.94 -20.69
N ASP A 390 -29.11 3.45 -20.25
CA ASP A 390 -30.08 2.69 -21.05
C ASP A 390 -31.08 3.55 -21.85
N ALA A 391 -31.06 4.87 -21.67
CA ALA A 391 -31.94 5.79 -22.38
C ALA A 391 -31.76 5.66 -23.91
N ALA A 392 -32.85 5.84 -24.67
CA ALA A 392 -32.81 5.72 -26.13
C ALA A 392 -31.82 6.70 -26.80
N THR A 393 -31.57 7.84 -26.16
CA THR A 393 -30.64 8.88 -26.62
C THR A 393 -29.21 8.69 -26.11
N SER A 394 -28.96 7.74 -25.20
CA SER A 394 -27.64 7.50 -24.64
C SER A 394 -26.74 6.84 -25.69
N PRO A 395 -25.58 7.44 -26.03
CA PRO A 395 -24.61 6.80 -26.93
C PRO A 395 -24.03 5.52 -26.32
N ALA A 396 -24.03 5.39 -24.99
CA ALA A 396 -23.50 4.24 -24.28
C ALA A 396 -24.53 3.13 -24.00
N LYS A 397 -25.76 3.24 -24.51
CA LYS A 397 -26.79 2.18 -24.37
C LYS A 397 -26.29 0.82 -24.85
N GLY A 398 -25.47 0.82 -25.91
CA GLY A 398 -24.83 -0.39 -26.44
C GLY A 398 -23.81 -1.02 -25.48
N ASN A 399 -23.26 -0.24 -24.53
CA ASN A 399 -22.13 -0.61 -23.69
C ASN A 399 -22.51 -1.17 -22.31
N ILE A 400 -23.80 -1.39 -22.04
CA ILE A 400 -24.25 -2.06 -20.82
C ILE A 400 -23.97 -3.55 -20.95
N SER A 401 -23.14 -4.10 -20.08
CA SER A 401 -22.76 -5.53 -20.08
C SER A 401 -23.96 -6.42 -19.80
N ALA A 402 -24.01 -7.59 -20.46
CA ALA A 402 -25.00 -8.61 -20.21
C ALA A 402 -24.48 -9.57 -19.13
N VAL A 403 -25.12 -9.56 -17.97
CA VAL A 403 -24.76 -10.42 -16.84
C VAL A 403 -25.87 -11.40 -16.52
N THR A 404 -25.49 -12.54 -15.96
CA THR A 404 -26.40 -13.53 -15.37
C THR A 404 -26.41 -13.34 -13.86
N LEU A 405 -27.60 -13.30 -13.29
CA LEU A 405 -27.83 -13.23 -11.85
C LEU A 405 -28.45 -14.55 -11.36
N ASP A 406 -28.18 -14.92 -10.11
CA ASP A 406 -28.86 -16.03 -9.46
C ASP A 406 -30.29 -15.64 -9.02
N ALA A 407 -31.04 -16.59 -8.47
CA ALA A 407 -32.41 -16.34 -7.98
C ALA A 407 -32.50 -15.32 -6.84
N SER A 408 -31.38 -15.04 -6.16
CA SER A 408 -31.27 -14.04 -5.09
C SER A 408 -30.77 -12.68 -5.63
N GLY A 409 -30.56 -12.56 -6.94
CA GLY A 409 -30.05 -11.36 -7.59
C GLY A 409 -28.53 -11.16 -7.49
N ASN A 410 -27.77 -12.15 -7.01
CA ASN A 410 -26.32 -12.07 -6.96
C ASN A 410 -25.72 -12.31 -8.34
N LEU A 411 -24.60 -11.66 -8.64
CA LEU A 411 -23.87 -11.89 -9.88
C LEU A 411 -23.35 -13.33 -9.95
N VAL A 412 -23.73 -14.06 -11.00
CA VAL A 412 -23.13 -15.34 -11.38
C VAL A 412 -21.94 -15.12 -12.31
N GLY A 413 -22.07 -14.18 -13.26
CA GLY A 413 -21.04 -13.85 -14.23
C GLY A 413 -21.60 -13.16 -15.47
N LEU A 414 -20.80 -13.08 -16.53
CA LEU A 414 -21.27 -12.63 -17.84
C LEU A 414 -22.19 -13.66 -18.47
N THR A 415 -23.23 -13.20 -19.17
CA THR A 415 -24.14 -14.09 -19.90
C THR A 415 -23.39 -14.73 -21.08
N PRO A 416 -23.35 -16.07 -21.21
CA PRO A 416 -22.73 -16.72 -22.36
C PRO A 416 -23.36 -16.30 -23.69
N GLY A 417 -22.53 -16.14 -24.71
CA GLY A 417 -22.95 -15.79 -26.06
C GLY A 417 -23.28 -17.01 -26.92
N THR A 418 -23.87 -16.76 -28.10
CA THR A 418 -24.09 -17.81 -29.10
C THR A 418 -22.77 -18.43 -29.53
N GLY A 419 -22.68 -19.76 -29.49
CA GLY A 419 -21.47 -20.49 -29.86
C GLY A 419 -20.40 -20.54 -28.76
N ASN A 420 -20.71 -20.13 -27.52
CA ASN A 420 -19.81 -20.33 -26.40
C ASN A 420 -19.46 -21.82 -26.25
N PRO A 421 -18.16 -22.18 -26.20
CA PRO A 421 -17.77 -23.58 -26.12
C PRO A 421 -18.20 -24.20 -24.78
N THR A 422 -18.49 -25.50 -24.78
CA THR A 422 -18.87 -26.25 -23.58
C THR A 422 -17.70 -26.48 -22.62
N SER A 423 -16.47 -26.40 -23.14
CA SER A 423 -15.22 -26.50 -22.40
C SER A 423 -14.25 -25.45 -22.93
N VAL A 424 -13.50 -24.81 -22.03
CA VAL A 424 -12.46 -23.85 -22.41
C VAL A 424 -11.38 -24.49 -23.28
N LEU A 425 -11.16 -25.81 -23.22
CA LEU A 425 -10.18 -26.48 -24.07
C LEU A 425 -10.51 -26.41 -25.57
N ASN A 426 -11.79 -26.17 -25.90
CA ASN A 426 -12.27 -26.10 -27.28
C ASN A 426 -12.32 -24.66 -27.83
N GLY A 427 -12.06 -23.65 -27.00
CA GLY A 427 -12.07 -22.25 -27.43
C GLY A 427 -12.15 -21.26 -26.27
N ALA A 428 -11.78 -20.01 -26.56
CA ALA A 428 -11.94 -18.91 -25.61
C ALA A 428 -13.43 -18.69 -25.27
N PRO A 429 -13.76 -18.21 -24.05
CA PRO A 429 -15.12 -17.90 -23.68
C PRO A 429 -15.73 -16.82 -24.59
N VAL A 430 -17.00 -17.01 -24.96
CA VAL A 430 -17.79 -16.07 -25.76
C VAL A 430 -18.94 -15.56 -24.92
N TYR A 431 -19.07 -14.25 -24.83
CA TYR A 431 -20.11 -13.59 -24.04
C TYR A 431 -21.16 -12.94 -24.94
N LEU A 432 -22.41 -12.90 -24.48
CA LEU A 432 -23.47 -12.16 -25.14
C LEU A 432 -23.08 -10.68 -25.24
N LYS A 433 -22.53 -10.13 -24.15
CA LYS A 433 -21.95 -8.79 -24.13
C LYS A 433 -21.11 -8.56 -22.88
N ASP A 434 -19.81 -8.40 -23.08
CA ASP A 434 -18.87 -7.90 -22.07
C ASP A 434 -18.41 -6.50 -22.49
N SER A 435 -18.81 -5.46 -21.75
CA SER A 435 -18.64 -4.06 -22.17
C SER A 435 -18.27 -3.13 -21.01
N THR A 436 -18.35 -1.82 -21.19
CA THR A 436 -17.74 -0.84 -20.26
C THR A 436 -18.62 -0.44 -19.09
N ILE A 437 -19.93 -0.70 -19.17
CA ILE A 437 -20.91 -0.24 -18.18
C ILE A 437 -21.60 -1.45 -17.52
N THR A 438 -21.84 -1.34 -16.22
CA THR A 438 -22.62 -2.33 -15.45
C THR A 438 -24.11 -2.27 -15.80
N PRO A 439 -24.91 -3.31 -15.55
CA PRO A 439 -26.36 -3.14 -15.46
C PRO A 439 -26.73 -2.14 -14.35
N LYS A 440 -27.90 -1.50 -14.49
CA LYS A 440 -28.41 -0.59 -13.45
C LYS A 440 -28.51 -1.29 -12.10
N ASP A 441 -28.10 -0.57 -11.06
CA ASP A 441 -28.29 -1.02 -9.69
C ASP A 441 -29.71 -0.74 -9.18
N ALA A 442 -29.96 -1.06 -7.91
CA ALA A 442 -31.25 -0.86 -7.25
C ALA A 442 -31.67 0.62 -7.15
N SER A 443 -30.73 1.56 -7.23
CA SER A 443 -31.00 3.01 -7.27
C SER A 443 -31.26 3.54 -8.68
N GLY A 444 -31.13 2.68 -9.71
CA GLY A 444 -31.20 3.07 -11.12
C GLY A 444 -29.90 3.62 -11.68
N MET A 445 -28.79 3.53 -10.94
CA MET A 445 -27.48 4.04 -11.36
C MET A 445 -26.71 2.99 -12.15
N PHE A 446 -26.01 3.42 -13.21
CA PHE A 446 -25.02 2.60 -13.93
C PHE A 446 -23.62 3.09 -13.59
N TYR A 447 -22.65 2.19 -13.72
CA TYR A 447 -21.26 2.47 -13.38
C TYR A 447 -20.34 2.07 -14.53
N ALA A 448 -19.34 2.91 -14.78
CA ALA A 448 -18.27 2.58 -15.71
C ALA A 448 -17.23 1.72 -14.99
N VAL A 449 -17.00 0.51 -15.50
CA VAL A 449 -16.14 -0.49 -14.84
C VAL A 449 -15.03 -1.04 -15.74
N ASN A 450 -15.05 -0.73 -17.03
CA ASN A 450 -13.92 -0.95 -17.94
C ASN A 450 -13.62 0.33 -18.72
N THR A 451 -12.54 0.33 -19.50
CA THR A 451 -11.98 1.52 -20.17
C THR A 451 -13.01 2.40 -20.87
N MET A 452 -13.25 3.55 -20.26
CA MET A 452 -13.89 4.71 -20.86
C MET A 452 -12.85 5.83 -21.04
N GLN A 453 -13.18 6.84 -21.84
CA GLN A 453 -12.30 7.96 -22.15
C GLN A 453 -12.76 9.22 -21.41
N PRO A 454 -11.83 10.11 -21.05
CA PRO A 454 -12.18 11.32 -20.32
C PRO A 454 -13.05 12.25 -21.18
N PRO A 455 -13.97 13.02 -20.54
CA PRO A 455 -14.79 14.04 -21.20
C PRO A 455 -13.96 15.22 -21.72
N TYR A 456 -12.70 15.35 -21.29
CA TYR A 456 -11.81 16.45 -21.62
C TYR A 456 -10.56 15.95 -22.36
N GLN A 457 -10.04 16.75 -23.30
CA GLN A 457 -8.75 16.46 -23.94
C GLN A 457 -7.59 16.63 -22.93
N PRO A 458 -6.51 15.82 -23.00
CA PRO A 458 -6.30 14.70 -23.93
C PRO A 458 -7.21 13.51 -23.61
N SER A 459 -7.88 13.00 -24.65
CA SER A 459 -8.83 11.89 -24.56
C SER A 459 -8.55 10.89 -25.68
N GLY A 460 -8.93 9.62 -25.52
CA GLY A 460 -8.91 8.66 -26.63
C GLY A 460 -9.88 8.99 -27.75
N ASN A 461 -10.91 9.79 -27.45
CA ASN A 461 -11.87 10.26 -28.43
C ASN A 461 -11.43 11.60 -29.03
N ASN A 462 -11.82 11.83 -30.28
CA ASN A 462 -11.57 13.09 -30.98
C ASN A 462 -12.24 14.26 -30.25
N ALA A 463 -11.78 15.48 -30.55
CA ALA A 463 -12.35 16.69 -29.98
C ALA A 463 -13.81 16.89 -30.40
N ALA A 464 -14.61 17.44 -29.48
CA ALA A 464 -15.96 17.94 -29.77
C ALA A 464 -15.90 19.32 -30.47
N ALA A 465 -17.06 19.97 -30.63
CA ALA A 465 -17.14 21.34 -31.15
C ALA A 465 -16.34 22.34 -30.30
N VAL A 466 -16.35 22.16 -28.97
CA VAL A 466 -15.40 22.81 -28.08
C VAL A 466 -14.13 21.96 -28.06
N ALA A 467 -13.03 22.48 -28.63
CA ALA A 467 -11.80 21.72 -28.87
C ALA A 467 -11.19 21.09 -27.59
N ALA A 468 -11.48 21.69 -26.42
CA ALA A 468 -11.00 21.19 -25.14
C ALA A 468 -11.77 19.95 -24.63
N TYR A 469 -12.92 19.62 -25.23
CA TYR A 469 -13.78 18.51 -24.84
C TYR A 469 -13.60 17.31 -25.77
N ALA A 470 -13.78 16.11 -25.24
CA ALA A 470 -13.92 14.89 -26.03
C ALA A 470 -15.33 14.80 -26.62
N ASP A 471 -15.46 14.21 -27.81
CA ASP A 471 -16.75 14.03 -28.49
C ASP A 471 -17.74 13.22 -27.60
N PRO A 472 -18.79 13.87 -27.05
CA PRO A 472 -19.72 13.19 -26.14
C PRO A 472 -20.65 12.22 -26.87
N SER A 473 -20.69 12.24 -28.21
CA SER A 473 -21.48 11.28 -28.99
C SER A 473 -20.85 9.88 -29.06
N LYS A 474 -19.58 9.74 -28.66
CA LYS A 474 -18.92 8.44 -28.59
C LYS A 474 -19.38 7.67 -27.37
N ALA A 475 -19.78 6.41 -27.58
CA ALA A 475 -20.20 5.49 -26.52
C ALA A 475 -19.15 5.28 -25.41
N THR A 476 -17.88 5.56 -25.71
CA THR A 476 -16.74 5.44 -24.80
C THR A 476 -16.43 6.73 -24.03
N THR A 477 -17.02 7.88 -24.35
CA THR A 477 -16.82 9.11 -23.57
C THR A 477 -17.60 9.02 -22.27
N LEU A 478 -16.90 9.06 -21.13
CA LEU A 478 -17.54 9.08 -19.83
C LEU A 478 -18.13 10.48 -19.58
N PRO A 479 -19.36 10.59 -19.05
CA PRO A 479 -19.88 11.84 -18.52
C PRO A 479 -18.95 12.43 -17.46
N VAL A 480 -19.01 13.74 -17.27
CA VAL A 480 -18.23 14.43 -16.24
C VAL A 480 -18.60 13.89 -14.86
N GLN A 481 -17.58 13.59 -14.06
CA GLN A 481 -17.70 13.10 -12.69
C GLN A 481 -17.62 14.28 -11.69
N THR A 482 -18.26 14.11 -10.54
CA THR A 482 -18.36 15.16 -9.51
C THR A 482 -18.13 14.64 -8.10
N GLN A 483 -17.77 13.36 -7.93
CA GLN A 483 -17.51 12.80 -6.62
C GLN A 483 -16.25 13.42 -6.03
N THR A 484 -16.24 13.63 -4.71
CA THR A 484 -15.04 14.08 -4.00
C THR A 484 -13.92 13.06 -4.13
N ASN A 485 -12.73 13.54 -4.45
CA ASN A 485 -11.51 12.74 -4.54
C ASN A 485 -10.41 13.33 -3.63
N ILE A 486 -9.30 12.62 -3.51
CA ILE A 486 -8.19 12.99 -2.63
C ILE A 486 -7.57 14.35 -2.98
N GLY A 487 -7.60 14.74 -4.25
CA GLY A 487 -7.12 16.05 -4.69
C GLY A 487 -7.98 17.21 -4.16
N ASP A 488 -9.29 16.98 -3.98
CA ASP A 488 -10.20 17.95 -3.35
C ASP A 488 -9.84 18.14 -1.88
N GLU A 489 -9.66 17.04 -1.16
CA GLU A 489 -9.32 17.07 0.26
C GLU A 489 -7.95 17.71 0.51
N LEU A 490 -6.93 17.36 -0.29
CA LEU A 490 -5.59 17.93 -0.21
C LEU A 490 -5.61 19.45 -0.46
N THR A 491 -6.26 19.89 -1.54
CA THR A 491 -6.37 21.32 -1.84
C THR A 491 -7.14 22.08 -0.77
N SER A 492 -8.24 21.52 -0.25
CA SER A 492 -9.02 22.16 0.82
C SER A 492 -8.19 22.36 2.11
N LYS A 493 -7.23 21.46 2.35
CA LYS A 493 -6.30 21.53 3.48
C LYS A 493 -5.08 22.41 3.21
N GLY A 494 -4.90 22.90 1.99
CA GLY A 494 -3.71 23.65 1.57
C GLY A 494 -2.45 22.77 1.47
N VAL A 495 -2.62 21.46 1.24
CA VAL A 495 -1.53 20.52 1.06
C VAL A 495 -1.23 20.42 -0.44
N ASP A 496 0.00 20.78 -0.82
CA ASP A 496 0.40 20.73 -2.23
C ASP A 496 0.48 19.30 -2.74
N TRP A 497 0.01 19.09 -3.97
CA TRP A 497 -0.08 17.78 -4.60
C TRP A 497 -0.03 17.86 -6.12
N ALA A 498 0.40 16.79 -6.78
CA ALA A 498 0.30 16.68 -8.23
C ALA A 498 0.24 15.23 -8.72
N TRP A 499 -0.37 15.04 -9.89
CA TRP A 499 -0.24 13.85 -10.71
C TRP A 499 0.73 14.13 -11.86
N TYR A 500 1.85 13.42 -11.85
CA TYR A 500 2.84 13.44 -12.92
C TYR A 500 2.58 12.25 -13.84
N ALA A 501 2.24 12.53 -15.10
CA ALA A 501 2.10 11.50 -16.12
C ALA A 501 3.28 11.55 -17.10
N GLY A 502 3.78 10.39 -17.50
CA GLY A 502 4.66 10.29 -18.66
C GLY A 502 3.93 10.77 -19.91
N ALA A 503 4.61 11.57 -20.74
CA ALA A 503 4.08 12.09 -22.00
C ALA A 503 2.86 13.04 -21.92
N TRP A 504 2.56 13.66 -20.77
CA TRP A 504 1.41 14.55 -20.62
C TRP A 504 1.46 15.75 -21.58
N ASN A 505 2.59 16.47 -21.61
CA ASN A 505 2.74 17.65 -22.46
C ASN A 505 2.69 17.28 -23.95
N ALA A 506 3.29 16.15 -24.31
CA ALA A 506 3.23 15.60 -25.66
C ALA A 506 1.78 15.25 -26.05
N ALA A 507 1.00 14.67 -25.13
CA ALA A 507 -0.41 14.35 -25.36
C ALA A 507 -1.29 15.60 -25.51
N LEU A 508 -1.03 16.66 -24.75
CA LEU A 508 -1.70 17.96 -24.92
C LEU A 508 -1.48 18.55 -26.31
N ALA A 509 -0.24 18.45 -26.82
CA ALA A 509 0.09 18.90 -28.17
C ALA A 509 -0.50 17.99 -29.26
N ASP A 510 -0.63 16.69 -29.00
CA ASP A 510 -1.16 15.69 -29.95
C ASP A 510 -2.71 15.70 -30.00
N ALA A 511 -3.38 16.07 -28.90
CA ALA A 511 -4.83 15.98 -28.75
C ALA A 511 -5.67 16.67 -29.84
N PRO A 512 -5.30 17.86 -30.37
CA PRO A 512 -6.03 18.53 -31.45
C PRO A 512 -5.94 17.82 -32.81
N ASN A 513 -4.97 16.91 -33.01
CA ASN A 513 -4.73 16.29 -34.30
C ASN A 513 -5.74 15.17 -34.59
N ALA A 514 -6.20 15.09 -35.85
CA ALA A 514 -7.10 14.03 -36.31
C ALA A 514 -6.41 12.65 -36.37
N THR A 515 -5.10 12.64 -36.66
CA THR A 515 -4.24 11.45 -36.59
C THR A 515 -3.25 11.67 -35.46
N ARG A 516 -3.26 10.76 -34.48
CA ARG A 516 -2.48 10.87 -33.24
C ARG A 516 -1.27 9.96 -33.27
N SER A 517 -0.18 10.43 -32.67
CA SER A 517 1.11 9.74 -32.62
C SER A 517 1.66 9.54 -31.21
N VAL A 518 0.96 10.08 -30.20
CA VAL A 518 1.31 9.99 -28.77
C VAL A 518 0.19 9.32 -27.98
N ILE A 519 -1.07 9.68 -28.23
CA ILE A 519 -2.21 9.08 -27.54
C ILE A 519 -2.43 7.65 -28.10
N TYR A 520 -2.29 6.63 -27.26
CA TYR A 520 -2.34 5.19 -27.63
C TYR A 520 -1.36 4.75 -28.74
N GLY A 521 -0.30 5.51 -29.02
CA GLY A 521 0.62 5.19 -30.11
C GLY A 521 1.98 5.86 -29.99
N GLY A 522 2.92 5.42 -30.83
CA GLY A 522 4.28 5.99 -30.91
C GLY A 522 5.29 5.37 -29.95
N LYS A 523 6.49 5.96 -29.86
CA LYS A 523 7.50 5.59 -28.84
C LYS A 523 7.28 6.29 -27.51
N VAL A 524 6.71 7.49 -27.57
CA VAL A 524 6.22 8.27 -26.43
C VAL A 524 4.72 8.03 -26.41
N GLN A 525 4.21 7.33 -25.40
CA GLN A 525 2.85 6.81 -25.39
C GLN A 525 2.07 7.27 -24.16
N PHE A 526 1.07 8.12 -24.37
CA PHE A 526 0.15 8.55 -23.33
C PHE A 526 -1.13 7.71 -23.36
N GLN A 527 -1.57 7.28 -22.18
CA GLN A 527 -2.80 6.51 -21.97
C GLN A 527 -3.83 7.40 -21.25
N PRO A 528 -4.79 8.04 -21.96
CA PRO A 528 -5.73 8.97 -21.36
C PRO A 528 -6.56 8.40 -20.22
N HIS A 529 -6.87 7.11 -20.27
CA HIS A 529 -7.64 6.45 -19.23
C HIS A 529 -6.87 6.21 -17.92
N HIS A 530 -5.56 6.46 -17.91
CA HIS A 530 -4.72 6.43 -16.70
C HIS A 530 -4.58 7.79 -16.02
N GLN A 531 -5.24 8.85 -16.51
CA GLN A 531 -5.24 10.17 -15.86
C GLN A 531 -6.59 10.42 -15.18
N PRO A 532 -6.79 9.97 -13.93
CA PRO A 532 -8.13 9.90 -13.34
C PRO A 532 -8.75 11.25 -13.03
N PHE A 533 -7.94 12.29 -12.77
CA PHE A 533 -8.45 13.64 -12.51
C PHE A 533 -9.05 14.32 -13.75
N ASN A 534 -8.66 13.89 -14.96
CA ASN A 534 -9.19 14.44 -16.22
C ASN A 534 -10.67 14.06 -16.50
N TYR A 535 -11.33 13.40 -15.55
CA TYR A 535 -12.74 13.03 -15.59
C TYR A 535 -13.65 13.94 -14.77
N TYR A 536 -13.10 14.80 -13.92
CA TYR A 536 -13.85 15.53 -12.91
C TYR A 536 -14.08 16.99 -13.31
N SER A 537 -15.26 17.52 -12.99
CA SER A 537 -15.67 18.88 -13.35
C SER A 537 -14.71 19.97 -12.88
N ARG A 538 -14.00 19.73 -11.76
CA ARG A 538 -12.95 20.62 -11.25
C ARG A 538 -11.84 20.88 -12.25
N PHE A 539 -11.58 19.95 -13.15
CA PHE A 539 -10.51 20.02 -14.15
C PHE A 539 -11.00 20.40 -15.55
N ASP A 540 -12.18 21.02 -15.66
CA ASP A 540 -12.74 21.48 -16.93
C ASP A 540 -11.81 22.50 -17.61
N PRO A 541 -11.13 22.13 -18.71
CA PRO A 541 -10.14 22.97 -19.37
C PRO A 541 -10.73 24.18 -20.11
N ALA A 542 -12.05 24.22 -20.34
CA ALA A 542 -12.70 25.35 -20.99
C ALA A 542 -13.01 26.49 -20.00
N THR A 543 -12.89 26.24 -18.69
CA THR A 543 -13.05 27.25 -17.64
C THR A 543 -11.69 27.76 -17.18
N ALA A 544 -11.62 29.05 -16.79
CA ALA A 544 -10.37 29.62 -16.25
C ALA A 544 -9.93 28.91 -14.96
N ALA A 545 -10.88 28.53 -14.09
CA ALA A 545 -10.59 27.80 -12.86
C ALA A 545 -10.04 26.40 -13.15
N GLY A 546 -10.71 25.62 -14.00
CA GLY A 546 -10.23 24.27 -14.34
C GLY A 546 -8.92 24.28 -15.12
N ALA A 547 -8.67 25.27 -15.98
CA ALA A 547 -7.37 25.45 -16.61
C ALA A 547 -6.25 25.71 -15.58
N ALA A 548 -6.51 26.52 -14.54
CA ALA A 548 -5.56 26.76 -13.45
C ALA A 548 -5.33 25.50 -12.60
N GLU A 549 -6.37 24.75 -12.28
CA GLU A 549 -6.29 23.47 -11.57
C GLU A 549 -5.40 22.46 -12.31
N ARG A 550 -5.58 22.35 -13.63
CA ARG A 550 -4.74 21.49 -14.47
C ARG A 550 -3.29 21.93 -14.47
N ALA A 551 -3.02 23.23 -14.61
CA ALA A 551 -1.66 23.76 -14.61
C ALA A 551 -0.93 23.52 -13.28
N SER A 552 -1.65 23.60 -12.16
CA SER A 552 -1.11 23.35 -10.83
C SER A 552 -0.87 21.86 -10.54
N HIS A 553 -1.76 20.98 -10.98
CA HIS A 553 -1.81 19.60 -10.47
C HIS A 553 -1.60 18.50 -11.51
N LEU A 554 -1.84 18.73 -12.81
CA LEU A 554 -1.63 17.72 -13.86
C LEU A 554 -0.35 18.03 -14.62
N LYS A 555 0.74 17.39 -14.19
CA LYS A 555 2.11 17.70 -14.61
C LYS A 555 2.70 16.59 -15.48
N ASP A 556 3.77 16.96 -16.17
CA ASP A 556 4.53 16.07 -17.02
C ASP A 556 5.73 15.48 -16.28
N PHE A 557 6.01 14.19 -16.48
CA PHE A 557 7.15 13.54 -15.85
C PHE A 557 8.49 14.07 -16.36
N ASP A 558 8.66 14.12 -17.69
CA ASP A 558 9.94 14.43 -18.33
C ASP A 558 10.34 15.90 -18.11
N ALA A 559 9.34 16.79 -18.14
CA ALA A 559 9.56 18.22 -17.97
C ALA A 559 9.59 18.69 -16.50
N SER A 560 9.10 17.89 -15.53
CA SER A 560 8.94 18.40 -14.16
C SER A 560 9.31 17.41 -13.07
N PHE A 561 8.79 16.17 -13.06
CA PHE A 561 8.90 15.28 -11.89
C PHE A 561 10.34 15.09 -11.37
N LEU A 562 11.26 14.71 -12.26
CA LEU A 562 12.65 14.46 -11.86
C LEU A 562 13.42 15.75 -11.53
N GLN A 563 13.02 16.88 -12.12
CA GLN A 563 13.60 18.18 -11.82
C GLN A 563 13.17 18.67 -10.44
N ASP A 564 11.87 18.53 -10.13
CA ASP A 564 11.29 18.82 -8.82
C ASP A 564 11.95 17.92 -7.76
N ALA A 565 12.12 16.63 -8.04
CA ALA A 565 12.81 15.70 -7.15
C ALA A 565 14.25 16.13 -6.86
N ALA A 566 15.04 16.43 -7.89
CA ALA A 566 16.43 16.85 -7.75
C ALA A 566 16.56 18.20 -7.00
N ALA A 567 15.60 19.10 -7.19
CA ALA A 567 15.57 20.41 -6.53
C ALA A 567 14.98 20.39 -5.10
N GLY A 568 14.45 19.24 -4.64
CA GLY A 568 13.74 19.15 -3.36
C GLY A 568 12.43 19.94 -3.35
N LYS A 569 11.74 19.98 -4.48
CA LYS A 569 10.49 20.72 -4.72
C LYS A 569 9.31 19.83 -5.08
N LEU A 570 9.39 18.51 -4.85
CA LEU A 570 8.21 17.67 -5.00
C LEU A 570 7.12 18.14 -4.04
N PRO A 571 5.85 18.12 -4.47
CA PRO A 571 4.74 18.40 -3.58
C PRO A 571 4.68 17.37 -2.44
N ALA A 572 3.87 17.66 -1.42
CA ALA A 572 3.69 16.76 -0.28
C ALA A 572 3.11 15.41 -0.74
N VAL A 573 2.22 15.40 -1.73
CA VAL A 573 1.71 14.18 -2.36
C VAL A 573 1.97 14.21 -3.87
N ALA A 574 2.78 13.28 -4.37
CA ALA A 574 3.06 13.13 -5.79
C ALA A 574 2.63 11.75 -6.28
N PHE A 575 1.72 11.70 -7.25
CA PHE A 575 1.42 10.49 -8.00
C PHE A 575 2.27 10.48 -9.26
N TYR A 576 2.82 9.32 -9.62
CA TYR A 576 3.56 9.13 -10.84
C TYR A 576 3.03 7.93 -11.63
N LYS A 577 2.65 8.18 -12.88
CA LYS A 577 2.27 7.15 -13.85
C LYS A 577 3.27 7.09 -15.01
N PRO A 578 4.05 5.99 -15.15
CA PRO A 578 4.92 5.81 -16.31
C PRO A 578 4.15 5.80 -17.63
N GLN A 579 4.80 6.28 -18.69
CA GLN A 579 4.26 6.19 -20.05
C GLN A 579 4.12 4.74 -20.52
N GLY A 580 3.33 4.51 -21.58
CA GLY A 580 2.92 3.19 -22.04
C GLY A 580 4.06 2.16 -22.14
N ASN A 581 5.10 2.44 -22.92
CA ASN A 581 6.20 1.48 -23.12
C ASN A 581 7.10 1.25 -21.88
N LEU A 582 6.88 1.95 -20.76
CA LEU A 582 7.69 1.86 -19.53
C LEU A 582 6.87 1.44 -18.31
N ASN A 583 5.60 1.07 -18.49
CA ASN A 583 4.69 0.77 -17.38
C ASN A 583 4.58 -0.72 -17.03
N GLN A 584 5.12 -1.62 -17.87
CA GLN A 584 5.08 -3.10 -17.80
C GLN A 584 3.77 -3.80 -18.24
N HIS A 585 2.80 -3.08 -18.83
CA HIS A 585 1.55 -3.67 -19.35
C HIS A 585 1.83 -4.73 -20.45
N PRO A 586 1.31 -5.96 -20.33
CA PRO A 586 1.29 -6.95 -21.41
C PRO A 586 0.73 -6.38 -22.73
N GLY A 587 1.20 -6.84 -23.88
CA GLY A 587 0.66 -6.41 -25.18
C GLY A 587 1.22 -5.10 -25.73
N TYR A 588 1.92 -4.28 -24.94
CA TYR A 588 2.68 -3.14 -25.49
C TYR A 588 3.95 -2.74 -24.71
N ALA A 589 4.17 -3.29 -23.51
CA ALA A 589 5.39 -3.11 -22.73
C ALA A 589 5.94 -4.46 -22.21
N ASN A 590 7.23 -4.49 -21.93
CA ASN A 590 7.89 -5.66 -21.34
C ASN A 590 8.24 -5.40 -19.86
N VAL A 591 8.53 -6.46 -19.11
CA VAL A 591 8.83 -6.39 -17.68
C VAL A 591 10.19 -5.70 -17.44
N ALA A 592 11.20 -6.03 -18.25
CA ALA A 592 12.57 -5.57 -18.07
C ALA A 592 12.71 -4.03 -18.14
N ASP A 593 12.10 -3.41 -19.14
CA ASP A 593 12.20 -1.97 -19.37
C ASP A 593 11.48 -1.18 -18.27
N GLY A 594 10.27 -1.61 -17.89
CA GLY A 594 9.55 -0.96 -16.79
C GLY A 594 10.20 -1.20 -15.42
N ASP A 595 10.82 -2.37 -15.19
CA ASP A 595 11.57 -2.65 -13.95
C ASP A 595 12.78 -1.73 -13.83
N ALA A 596 13.55 -1.60 -14.92
CA ALA A 596 14.69 -0.71 -14.98
C ALA A 596 14.30 0.76 -14.80
N HIS A 597 13.21 1.18 -15.45
CA HIS A 597 12.69 2.54 -15.36
C HIS A 597 12.24 2.92 -13.95
N VAL A 598 11.39 2.10 -13.31
CA VAL A 598 10.90 2.40 -11.97
C VAL A 598 12.03 2.36 -10.94
N ALA A 599 12.98 1.43 -11.06
CA ALA A 599 14.15 1.39 -10.19
C ALA A 599 15.05 2.64 -10.34
N ASP A 600 15.22 3.15 -11.56
CA ASP A 600 15.94 4.39 -11.83
C ASP A 600 15.22 5.61 -11.23
N VAL A 601 13.89 5.66 -11.31
CA VAL A 601 13.09 6.70 -10.64
C VAL A 601 13.28 6.66 -9.12
N ILE A 602 13.20 5.47 -8.49
CA ILE A 602 13.45 5.33 -7.05
C ILE A 602 14.85 5.82 -6.69
N THR A 603 15.87 5.46 -7.49
CA THR A 603 17.26 5.90 -7.27
C THR A 603 17.37 7.43 -7.28
N LYS A 604 16.70 8.10 -8.21
CA LYS A 604 16.66 9.57 -8.27
C LYS A 604 15.90 10.20 -7.10
N LEU A 605 14.83 9.57 -6.63
CA LEU A 605 14.10 10.01 -5.45
C LEU A 605 14.91 9.84 -4.16
N GLN A 606 15.69 8.76 -4.03
CA GLN A 606 16.62 8.56 -2.91
C GLN A 606 17.75 9.61 -2.89
N ALA A 607 18.14 10.13 -4.07
CA ALA A 607 19.10 11.23 -4.18
C ALA A 607 18.48 12.62 -3.91
N SER A 608 17.16 12.73 -3.76
CA SER A 608 16.47 13.99 -3.52
C SER A 608 16.83 14.56 -2.13
N PRO A 609 16.94 15.90 -1.99
CA PRO A 609 17.02 16.55 -0.67
C PRO A 609 15.86 16.18 0.27
N GLN A 610 14.70 15.77 -0.28
CA GLN A 610 13.51 15.39 0.48
C GLN A 610 13.51 13.93 0.95
N TRP A 611 14.48 13.09 0.52
CA TRP A 611 14.51 11.64 0.80
C TRP A 611 14.36 11.30 2.29
N LYS A 612 14.98 12.09 3.17
CA LYS A 612 14.96 11.88 4.64
C LYS A 612 13.56 11.83 5.25
N HIS A 613 12.55 12.35 4.57
CA HIS A 613 11.16 12.38 5.00
C HIS A 613 10.23 11.84 3.91
N MET A 614 10.72 11.00 3.00
CA MET A 614 9.95 10.49 1.87
C MET A 614 9.46 9.06 2.13
N LEU A 615 8.21 8.81 1.77
CA LEU A 615 7.67 7.47 1.55
C LEU A 615 7.40 7.29 0.06
N ILE A 616 8.06 6.32 -0.57
CA ILE A 616 7.77 5.90 -1.93
C ILE A 616 6.96 4.59 -1.85
N VAL A 617 5.75 4.61 -2.39
CA VAL A 617 4.90 3.43 -2.57
C VAL A 617 4.96 3.05 -4.04
N VAL A 618 5.52 1.88 -4.35
CA VAL A 618 5.49 1.33 -5.71
C VAL A 618 4.47 0.21 -5.73
N THR A 619 3.45 0.35 -6.56
CA THR A 619 2.43 -0.69 -6.76
C THR A 619 1.97 -0.71 -8.21
N TYR A 620 1.08 -1.64 -8.51
CA TYR A 620 0.46 -1.81 -9.81
C TYR A 620 -0.99 -1.38 -9.74
N ASP A 621 -1.57 -1.07 -10.88
CA ASP A 621 -2.98 -0.72 -10.96
C ASP A 621 -3.89 -1.94 -10.78
N GLU A 622 -3.57 -3.05 -11.46
CA GLU A 622 -4.26 -4.33 -11.38
C GLU A 622 -3.33 -5.51 -11.78
N ASN A 623 -3.87 -6.73 -11.90
CA ASN A 623 -3.10 -7.98 -12.01
C ASN A 623 -2.76 -8.46 -13.44
N GLY A 624 -3.25 -7.80 -14.48
CA GLY A 624 -3.07 -8.09 -15.89
C GLY A 624 -3.72 -9.38 -16.35
N GLY A 625 -4.75 -9.83 -15.63
CA GLY A 625 -5.38 -11.13 -15.89
C GLY A 625 -4.51 -12.33 -15.48
N PHE A 626 -3.34 -12.10 -14.86
CA PHE A 626 -2.51 -13.15 -14.30
C PHE A 626 -3.07 -13.67 -12.98
N TRP A 627 -2.93 -14.97 -12.78
CA TRP A 627 -3.36 -15.68 -11.59
C TRP A 627 -2.56 -15.28 -10.35
N ASP A 628 -3.25 -15.24 -9.22
CA ASP A 628 -2.66 -15.23 -7.88
C ASP A 628 -3.42 -16.21 -7.00
N HIS A 629 -2.71 -16.91 -6.13
CA HIS A 629 -3.32 -17.95 -5.31
C HIS A 629 -4.11 -17.42 -4.11
N VAL A 630 -3.87 -16.18 -3.67
CA VAL A 630 -4.48 -15.65 -2.45
C VAL A 630 -5.87 -15.10 -2.76
N ALA A 631 -6.86 -15.64 -2.06
CA ALA A 631 -8.22 -15.14 -2.13
C ALA A 631 -8.29 -13.69 -1.66
N PRO A 632 -8.87 -12.76 -2.44
CA PRO A 632 -9.11 -11.41 -1.94
C PRO A 632 -10.14 -11.43 -0.82
N PRO A 633 -10.01 -10.54 0.19
CA PRO A 633 -11.01 -10.41 1.23
C PRO A 633 -12.32 -9.92 0.62
N LYS A 634 -13.45 -10.38 1.17
CA LYS A 634 -14.77 -10.01 0.64
C LYS A 634 -15.14 -8.60 1.09
N GLY A 635 -15.04 -7.64 0.18
CA GLY A 635 -15.39 -6.24 0.42
C GLY A 635 -16.76 -5.85 -0.11
N ASP A 636 -16.82 -4.69 -0.78
CA ASP A 636 -18.01 -4.18 -1.44
C ASP A 636 -18.14 -4.75 -2.86
N ARG A 637 -19.14 -4.28 -3.62
CA ARG A 637 -19.37 -4.75 -4.99
C ARG A 637 -18.25 -4.40 -5.98
N TRP A 638 -17.31 -3.52 -5.60
CA TRP A 638 -16.22 -3.09 -6.46
C TRP A 638 -14.99 -3.95 -6.28
N GLY A 639 -14.77 -4.53 -5.11
CA GLY A 639 -13.56 -5.31 -4.80
C GLY A 639 -13.39 -5.55 -3.29
N PRO A 640 -12.17 -5.81 -2.83
CA PRO A 640 -10.92 -5.90 -3.60
C PRO A 640 -10.87 -7.02 -4.63
N GLY A 641 -9.99 -6.88 -5.61
CA GLY A 641 -9.65 -7.92 -6.59
C GLY A 641 -8.32 -8.61 -6.27
N THR A 642 -7.73 -9.27 -7.27
CA THR A 642 -6.46 -10.02 -7.18
C THR A 642 -5.33 -9.23 -6.50
N ARG A 643 -4.43 -9.95 -5.81
CA ARG A 643 -3.27 -9.40 -5.11
C ARG A 643 -2.24 -8.79 -6.07
N LEU A 644 -1.61 -7.69 -5.64
CA LEU A 644 -0.62 -6.89 -6.36
C LEU A 644 0.74 -6.88 -5.65
N PRO A 645 1.86 -6.77 -6.39
CA PRO A 645 3.13 -6.40 -5.81
C PRO A 645 3.09 -4.97 -5.26
N THR A 646 3.51 -4.78 -4.01
CA THR A 646 3.65 -3.45 -3.44
C THR A 646 4.93 -3.32 -2.61
N LEU A 647 5.77 -2.33 -2.94
CA LEU A 647 6.98 -2.01 -2.19
C LEU A 647 6.77 -0.70 -1.43
N LEU A 648 7.25 -0.65 -0.20
CA LEU A 648 7.31 0.56 0.62
C LEU A 648 8.78 0.90 0.86
N VAL A 649 9.23 2.01 0.25
CA VAL A 649 10.63 2.44 0.23
C VAL A 649 10.74 3.78 0.93
N SER A 650 11.44 3.79 2.07
CA SER A 650 11.60 4.97 2.92
C SER A 650 12.78 4.77 3.88
N PRO A 651 13.43 5.85 4.36
CA PRO A 651 14.34 5.74 5.52
C PRO A 651 13.65 5.11 6.73
N TYR A 652 12.34 5.27 6.87
CA TYR A 652 11.53 4.74 7.97
C TYR A 652 10.89 3.39 7.67
N ALA A 653 11.05 2.83 6.46
CA ALA A 653 10.50 1.51 6.17
C ALA A 653 11.35 0.43 6.85
N LYS A 654 10.68 -0.60 7.39
CA LYS A 654 11.33 -1.80 7.88
C LYS A 654 12.18 -2.41 6.76
N LYS A 655 13.39 -2.84 7.11
CA LYS A 655 14.40 -3.32 6.15
C LYS A 655 14.30 -4.83 5.99
N GLY A 656 14.35 -5.32 4.75
CA GLY A 656 14.26 -6.75 4.44
C GLY A 656 12.99 -7.41 5.00
N PHE A 657 11.89 -6.66 5.04
CA PHE A 657 10.67 -7.05 5.73
C PHE A 657 9.58 -7.44 4.73
N VAL A 658 8.84 -8.50 5.04
CA VAL A 658 7.61 -8.84 4.32
C VAL A 658 6.44 -8.47 5.21
N ASP A 659 5.62 -7.52 4.75
CA ASP A 659 4.42 -7.07 5.45
C ASP A 659 3.20 -7.88 5.00
N HIS A 660 2.63 -8.63 5.94
CA HIS A 660 1.44 -9.47 5.74
C HIS A 660 0.12 -8.75 6.06
N THR A 661 0.18 -7.47 6.41
CA THR A 661 -1.02 -6.67 6.71
C THR A 661 -1.92 -6.58 5.48
N GLN A 662 -3.23 -6.77 5.68
CA GLN A 662 -4.21 -6.67 4.62
C GLN A 662 -4.35 -5.22 4.15
N TYR A 663 -3.97 -4.98 2.91
CA TYR A 663 -4.10 -3.68 2.24
C TYR A 663 -4.88 -3.82 0.94
N ASP A 664 -5.37 -2.69 0.44
CA ASP A 664 -5.76 -2.54 -0.96
C ASP A 664 -5.22 -1.21 -1.52
N THR A 665 -5.42 -0.95 -2.81
CA THR A 665 -5.02 0.33 -3.45
C THR A 665 -5.46 1.57 -2.65
N ALA A 666 -6.63 1.51 -1.99
CA ALA A 666 -7.14 2.64 -1.20
C ALA A 666 -6.49 2.77 0.19
N SER A 667 -5.64 1.83 0.60
CA SER A 667 -4.77 1.96 1.78
C SER A 667 -3.77 3.11 1.62
N ILE A 668 -3.40 3.45 0.38
CA ILE A 668 -2.61 4.64 0.04
C ILE A 668 -3.39 5.92 0.41
N LEU A 669 -4.69 5.95 0.10
CA LEU A 669 -5.55 7.07 0.47
C LEU A 669 -5.71 7.17 1.99
N ARG A 670 -5.81 6.05 2.71
CA ARG A 670 -5.83 6.03 4.18
C ARG A 670 -4.56 6.65 4.75
N PHE A 671 -3.39 6.26 4.24
CA PHE A 671 -2.12 6.84 4.66
C PHE A 671 -2.11 8.36 4.43
N ILE A 672 -2.48 8.83 3.24
CA ILE A 672 -2.51 10.27 2.91
C ILE A 672 -3.52 11.03 3.79
N THR A 673 -4.74 10.50 3.93
CA THR A 673 -5.80 11.09 4.77
C THR A 673 -5.34 11.23 6.22
N ASN A 674 -4.77 10.17 6.80
CA ASN A 674 -4.27 10.18 8.17
C ASN A 674 -3.07 11.13 8.30
N ARG A 675 -2.14 11.08 7.35
CA ARG A 675 -0.91 11.86 7.40
C ARG A 675 -1.19 13.36 7.41
N TYR A 676 -2.11 13.82 6.58
CA TYR A 676 -2.39 15.25 6.43
C TYR A 676 -3.67 15.71 7.16
N ALA A 677 -4.24 14.84 8.02
CA ALA A 677 -5.46 15.10 8.77
C ALA A 677 -6.60 15.63 7.86
N LEU A 678 -6.82 14.91 6.76
CA LEU A 678 -7.87 15.19 5.80
C LEU A 678 -9.20 14.59 6.25
N PRO A 679 -10.34 15.12 5.80
CA PRO A 679 -11.61 14.39 5.85
C PRO A 679 -11.49 13.01 5.21
N VAL A 680 -12.19 12.02 5.80
CA VAL A 680 -12.21 10.65 5.28
C VAL A 680 -13.13 10.59 4.07
N LEU A 681 -12.60 10.13 2.94
CA LEU A 681 -13.38 9.96 1.72
C LEU A 681 -14.56 8.98 1.94
N PRO A 682 -15.75 9.26 1.38
CA PRO A 682 -16.92 8.38 1.52
C PRO A 682 -16.66 6.93 1.06
N GLY A 683 -15.86 6.76 0.01
CA GLY A 683 -15.46 5.45 -0.52
C GLY A 683 -14.69 4.59 0.49
N LEU A 684 -13.78 5.20 1.28
CA LEU A 684 -13.05 4.51 2.33
C LEU A 684 -13.98 4.00 3.44
N THR A 685 -14.93 4.84 3.85
CA THR A 685 -15.94 4.50 4.86
C THR A 685 -16.85 3.36 4.36
N ALA A 686 -17.25 3.40 3.09
CA ALA A 686 -18.06 2.35 2.48
C ALA A 686 -17.32 1.00 2.43
N ARG A 687 -16.03 1.02 2.03
CA ARG A 687 -15.16 -0.15 2.01
C ARG A 687 -15.01 -0.78 3.39
N ASP A 688 -14.77 0.01 4.43
CA ASP A 688 -14.61 -0.52 5.80
C ASP A 688 -15.89 -1.16 6.31
N LYS A 689 -17.03 -0.51 6.10
CA LYS A 689 -18.34 -1.07 6.47
C LYS A 689 -18.61 -2.38 5.74
N ALA A 690 -18.27 -2.47 4.45
CA ALA A 690 -18.48 -3.67 3.66
C ALA A 690 -17.57 -4.83 4.12
N LEU A 691 -16.30 -4.56 4.42
CA LEU A 691 -15.39 -5.57 4.96
C LEU A 691 -15.89 -6.11 6.31
N VAL A 692 -16.25 -5.21 7.23
CA VAL A 692 -16.81 -5.59 8.54
C VAL A 692 -18.10 -6.39 8.40
N ALA A 693 -19.01 -5.98 7.51
CA ALA A 693 -20.26 -6.70 7.24
C ALA A 693 -20.04 -8.11 6.68
N ASN A 694 -18.89 -8.36 6.03
CA ASN A 694 -18.49 -9.67 5.53
C ASN A 694 -17.53 -10.41 6.48
N GLY A 695 -17.36 -9.94 7.72
CA GLY A 695 -16.53 -10.59 8.75
C GLY A 695 -15.02 -10.35 8.63
N ALA A 696 -14.60 -9.45 7.74
CA ALA A 696 -13.22 -9.01 7.61
C ALA A 696 -12.92 -7.76 8.47
N LYS A 697 -11.65 -7.43 8.64
CA LYS A 697 -11.23 -6.16 9.26
C LYS A 697 -11.12 -5.06 8.20
N PRO A 698 -11.24 -3.78 8.59
CA PRO A 698 -10.83 -2.66 7.75
C PRO A 698 -9.42 -2.84 7.17
N MET A 699 -9.18 -2.23 6.01
CA MET A 699 -7.84 -2.24 5.41
C MET A 699 -6.86 -1.44 6.26
N GLY A 700 -5.60 -1.88 6.30
CA GLY A 700 -4.53 -1.12 6.92
C GLY A 700 -4.22 0.18 6.17
N ASP A 701 -3.33 1.00 6.72
CA ASP A 701 -2.97 2.31 6.17
C ASP A 701 -1.46 2.43 5.89
N LEU A 702 -0.78 1.31 5.60
CA LEU A 702 0.66 1.22 5.30
C LEU A 702 1.61 1.49 6.48
N THR A 703 1.11 1.95 7.64
CA THR A 703 1.98 2.24 8.79
C THR A 703 2.63 1.00 9.41
N GLY A 704 2.04 -0.18 9.22
CA GLY A 704 2.60 -1.46 9.67
C GLY A 704 3.98 -1.77 9.09
N ALA A 705 4.33 -1.16 7.96
CA ALA A 705 5.61 -1.28 7.29
C ALA A 705 6.67 -0.27 7.79
N LEU A 706 6.30 0.69 8.64
CA LEU A 706 7.18 1.79 9.04
C LEU A 706 7.64 1.67 10.51
N THR A 707 8.70 2.40 10.83
CA THR A 707 9.29 2.48 12.17
C THR A 707 9.41 3.94 12.65
N PRO A 708 9.34 4.22 13.97
CA PRO A 708 9.42 5.59 14.50
C PRO A 708 10.76 6.31 14.24
N VAL A 709 11.84 5.56 14.01
CA VAL A 709 13.18 6.08 13.72
C VAL A 709 13.70 5.58 12.37
N PRO A 710 14.63 6.28 11.72
CA PRO A 710 15.24 5.82 10.47
C PRO A 710 15.99 4.49 10.63
N GLN A 711 16.00 3.68 9.57
CA GLN A 711 16.60 2.34 9.47
C GLN A 711 17.84 2.30 8.57
N GLU A 712 18.35 3.45 8.13
CA GLU A 712 19.52 3.56 7.24
C GLU A 712 20.86 3.40 7.96
#